data_AF-A0A2K9LKE8-F1
#
_entry.id   AF-A0A2K9LKE8-F1
#
_cell.length_a   1.000
_cell.length_b   1.000
_cell.length_c   1.000
_cell.angle_alpha   90.00
_cell.angle_beta   90.00
_cell.angle_gamma   90.00
#
_symmetry.space_group_name_H-M   'P 1'
#
loop_
_entity.id
_entity.type
_entity.pdbx_description
1 polymer ?
#
loop_
_entity_poly.entity_id
_entity_poly.type
_entity_poly.pdbx_seq_one_letter_code
_entity_poly.pdbx_strand_id
1 'polypeptide(L)'
;MEEPGIEEPGIEEPGANCGVDAEGNMLVGTATINGPDTINAGSIRTFSLSLTNSDLTPPYTYEWRQTEGTEGTISQNSESVRFSTPLTIETIELTTIITDSEGLCLSAQKSVSIVATQLDIYEPNSVSRNEELNFFIYKNNLPPTARNKDVTLQLVQQSGPPVPITYVNSDFQLSIQFSVPNDLSPLEFVLYGIYEGRAFSRQPVVVSPTNRTPVARINRSAYPIIVSGFKHQPITLDGATSIDPDGDTLKYQWTQIAGEPVDIPAPTSPQLTLTMPGFMDSLEFRLVVEDEYGAEDDLTVTVNVRNNPPVADAGNDFVAPAGIPIFMNGNASSDADNDILTYVWTQLTGPTLQLTNPSSSSPSFIAEQPGEGYLFKVEVYDGDTYSDNDSFVAVSIKPNTEDLDTDGDTIPDRYDADEDGDGLLELFTDELFNIIKVRRLNLLGCPTQGCNGYELTADLDFDTNQDGQIGEGDDWTTLQLRWRGEARYTAFNFDGNLHSLNNLPGNLTYSFIDAPYLSEPIEAKAYFVRNLQLNSIDIDWQHNGLFSQVQLSNGRSLTLENISVTGNRSGGTNVSGMIGILDIRRSSQVDFITCSYQGNLLNLASTAGGLIGEATVYSSTLNIVDSHSTTSINGAENLGGLIGYVSASTGIVNIVRSHSSGEITKTGPIESWALSGGLVGHFNSNWDDQPYAELNIIDSYSTMNLLTNSSQVGGLLGRYYTSSPNTHLTIEGSYFAGHVMGNGYIGGLVGFSDSGTTTIKNSWTGGLIEGSADGFANLPSIGSFAGGIRPSGNRVRVSNSYSVSQVQYGTETGALIGVVYTDDAPTDLSVLMESSYWSQDVTGQALAVGRDETFIVDDRTTMVEYVSELACPISSDDFTCSTSVLFENWGSELNEQSLPAWDFGNSDQLPGLRLGDDIHRPVLDPVTGLYTVPL
;
A
#
# COMPACT_ATOMS: atom_id res chain seq x y z
N MET A 1 -19.06 45.15 79.28
CA MET A 1 -17.64 45.26 79.66
C MET A 1 -16.95 45.83 78.45
N GLU A 2 -16.26 46.95 78.63
CA GLU A 2 -15.40 47.53 77.59
C GLU A 2 -14.07 46.77 77.59
N GLU A 3 -13.48 46.57 76.42
CA GLU A 3 -12.03 46.71 76.24
C GLU A 3 -11.79 47.52 74.95
N PRO A 4 -10.69 48.28 74.83
CA PRO A 4 -10.58 49.34 73.83
C PRO A 4 -9.98 48.84 72.52
N GLY A 5 -10.46 49.37 71.40
CA GLY A 5 -9.72 49.32 70.14
C GLY A 5 -8.44 50.17 70.23
N ILE A 6 -7.35 49.65 69.68
CA ILE A 6 -6.11 50.41 69.47
C ILE A 6 -6.23 51.08 68.11
N GLU A 7 -6.23 52.41 68.07
CA GLU A 7 -6.05 53.15 66.81
C GLU A 7 -4.57 53.08 66.41
N GLU A 8 -4.28 52.50 65.25
CA GLU A 8 -3.00 52.71 64.58
C GLU A 8 -2.97 54.14 63.98
N PRO A 9 -1.81 54.82 63.96
CA PRO A 9 -1.72 56.14 63.37
C PRO A 9 -1.97 56.06 61.86
N GLY A 10 -3.01 56.77 61.39
CA GLY A 10 -3.32 56.86 59.96
C GLY A 10 -2.11 57.37 59.17
N ILE A 11 -1.70 56.60 58.17
CA ILE A 11 -0.72 57.04 57.18
C ILE A 11 -1.41 58.09 56.31
N GLU A 12 -0.90 59.32 56.30
CA GLU A 12 -1.37 60.34 55.38
C GLU A 12 -1.09 59.88 53.94
N GLU A 13 -2.15 59.72 53.13
CA GLU A 13 -1.98 59.61 51.68
C GLU A 13 -1.33 60.90 51.16
N PRO A 14 -0.21 60.83 50.42
CA PRO A 14 0.37 61.98 49.75
C PRO A 14 -0.44 62.29 48.47
N GLY A 15 -1.72 62.62 48.66
CA GLY A 15 -2.60 63.10 47.60
C GLY A 15 -2.01 64.35 46.99
N ALA A 16 -1.53 64.23 45.74
CA ALA A 16 -0.78 65.27 45.05
C ALA A 16 -1.70 66.39 44.55
N ASN A 17 -2.28 67.14 45.48
CA ASN A 17 -3.02 68.35 45.21
C ASN A 17 -2.08 69.41 44.62
N CYS A 18 -2.16 69.59 43.30
CA CYS A 18 -1.70 70.81 42.67
C CYS A 18 -2.37 72.00 43.35
N GLY A 19 -1.55 72.97 43.77
CA GLY A 19 -2.00 74.07 44.62
C GLY A 19 -3.09 74.90 43.95
N VAL A 20 -4.15 75.20 44.71
CA VAL A 20 -5.02 76.34 44.39
C VAL A 20 -4.20 77.63 44.43
N ASP A 21 -4.64 78.64 43.69
CA ASP A 21 -4.01 79.97 43.71
C ASP A 21 -4.14 80.65 45.11
N ALA A 22 -3.50 81.81 45.27
CA ALA A 22 -3.52 82.55 46.54
C ALA A 22 -4.92 83.06 46.94
N GLU A 23 -5.85 83.07 45.99
CA GLU A 23 -7.27 83.43 46.14
C GLU A 23 -8.18 82.22 46.40
N GLY A 24 -7.66 80.99 46.26
CA GLY A 24 -8.36 79.72 46.53
C GLY A 24 -9.08 79.10 45.33
N ASN A 25 -8.79 79.54 44.10
CA ASN A 25 -9.36 78.96 42.88
C ASN A 25 -8.51 77.76 42.40
N MET A 26 -9.15 76.78 41.76
CA MET A 26 -8.40 75.84 40.91
C MET A 26 -8.02 76.53 39.60
N LEU A 27 -6.77 76.37 39.19
CA LEU A 27 -6.26 76.86 37.89
C LEU A 27 -6.87 75.99 36.79
N VAL A 28 -7.70 76.58 35.92
CA VAL A 28 -8.68 75.85 35.10
C VAL A 28 -8.09 75.39 33.77
N GLY A 29 -7.41 74.25 33.77
CA GLY A 29 -7.06 73.51 32.55
C GLY A 29 -7.36 72.02 32.71
N THR A 30 -7.67 71.33 31.60
CA THR A 30 -7.95 69.88 31.60
C THR A 30 -6.87 69.11 30.86
N ALA A 31 -6.24 68.16 31.56
CA ALA A 31 -5.28 67.22 31.02
C ALA A 31 -5.92 65.82 30.91
N THR A 32 -5.68 65.12 29.80
CA THR A 32 -6.18 63.74 29.59
C THR A 32 -5.06 62.79 29.21
N ILE A 33 -5.07 61.59 29.79
CA ILE A 33 -4.18 60.48 29.40
C ILE A 33 -4.83 59.73 28.23
N ASN A 34 -4.24 59.86 27.05
CA ASN A 34 -4.61 59.09 25.87
C ASN A 34 -3.82 57.77 25.82
N GLY A 35 -4.48 56.73 25.32
CA GLY A 35 -3.96 55.37 25.24
C GLY A 35 -5.13 54.37 25.38
N PRO A 36 -4.89 53.08 25.16
CA PRO A 36 -5.93 52.06 25.26
C PRO A 36 -6.43 51.92 26.71
N ASP A 37 -7.71 51.61 26.88
CA ASP A 37 -8.31 51.28 28.17
C ASP A 37 -7.99 49.84 28.61
N THR A 38 -7.58 48.99 27.66
CA THR A 38 -7.30 47.56 27.86
C THR A 38 -5.95 47.17 27.25
N ILE A 39 -5.10 46.43 27.98
CA ILE A 39 -3.77 45.99 27.51
C ILE A 39 -3.49 44.54 27.94
N ASN A 40 -2.85 43.73 27.09
CA ASN A 40 -2.42 42.39 27.46
C ASN A 40 -1.26 42.42 28.47
N ALA A 41 -1.31 41.54 29.49
CA ALA A 41 -0.28 41.35 30.51
C ALA A 41 1.11 41.07 29.88
N GLY A 42 2.17 41.60 30.51
CA GLY A 42 3.54 41.44 30.02
C GLY A 42 3.85 42.09 28.68
N SER A 43 3.03 43.06 28.23
CA SER A 43 3.25 43.82 26.99
C SER A 43 3.54 45.31 27.24
N ILE A 44 4.14 45.97 26.25
CA ILE A 44 4.48 47.40 26.31
C ILE A 44 3.47 48.20 25.47
N ARG A 45 3.02 49.33 25.99
CA ARG A 45 2.22 50.34 25.25
C ARG A 45 2.75 51.75 25.52
N THR A 46 2.33 52.69 24.68
CA THR A 46 2.63 54.12 24.86
C THR A 46 1.35 54.83 25.26
N PHE A 47 1.41 55.63 26.32
CA PHE A 47 0.38 56.59 26.69
C PHE A 47 0.90 58.00 26.39
N SER A 48 0.02 58.91 25.97
CA SER A 48 0.38 60.30 25.67
C SER A 48 -0.61 61.27 26.28
N LEU A 49 -0.12 62.43 26.71
CA LEU A 49 -0.97 63.47 27.25
C LEU A 49 -1.73 64.21 26.13
N SER A 50 -2.82 64.87 26.49
CA SER A 50 -3.28 66.06 25.78
C SER A 50 -3.73 67.12 26.78
N LEU A 51 -3.32 68.36 26.53
CA LEU A 51 -3.71 69.53 27.31
C LEU A 51 -4.81 70.28 26.56
N THR A 52 -5.85 70.69 27.26
CA THR A 52 -6.93 71.55 26.73
C THR A 52 -7.16 72.72 27.67
N ASN A 53 -7.09 73.94 27.12
CA ASN A 53 -7.20 75.21 27.84
C ASN A 53 -6.32 75.31 29.11
N SER A 54 -5.01 75.02 29.01
CA SER A 54 -4.09 75.18 30.14
C SER A 54 -3.42 76.57 30.15
N ASP A 55 -3.50 77.27 31.29
CA ASP A 55 -2.76 78.53 31.52
C ASP A 55 -1.25 78.33 31.84
N LEU A 56 -0.78 77.07 31.87
CA LEU A 56 0.61 76.71 32.16
C LEU A 56 1.61 77.34 31.16
N THR A 57 2.77 77.77 31.66
CA THR A 57 3.83 78.41 30.87
C THR A 57 5.06 77.49 30.65
N PRO A 58 5.46 77.21 29.40
CA PRO A 58 6.57 76.29 29.13
C PRO A 58 7.93 76.93 29.49
N PRO A 59 8.93 76.14 29.95
CA PRO A 59 8.99 74.68 29.90
C PRO A 59 8.17 73.95 30.96
N TYR A 60 7.64 72.79 30.59
CA TYR A 60 6.93 71.88 31.50
C TYR A 60 7.85 70.75 31.98
N THR A 61 7.65 70.31 33.22
CA THR A 61 8.12 69.01 33.72
C THR A 61 6.94 68.05 33.82
N TYR A 62 7.20 66.77 33.60
CA TYR A 62 6.21 65.70 33.65
C TYR A 62 6.65 64.68 34.68
N GLU A 63 5.71 64.13 35.43
CA GLU A 63 5.92 62.98 36.30
C GLU A 63 4.78 61.97 36.08
N TRP A 64 5.11 60.78 35.58
CA TRP A 64 4.19 59.65 35.47
C TRP A 64 4.43 58.69 36.63
N ARG A 65 3.36 58.21 37.26
CA ARG A 65 3.37 57.20 38.32
C ARG A 65 2.22 56.22 38.11
N GLN A 66 2.44 54.94 38.42
CA GLN A 66 1.33 54.04 38.72
C GLN A 66 0.92 54.26 40.17
N THR A 67 -0.39 54.34 40.43
CA THR A 67 -0.94 54.62 41.77
C THR A 67 -1.74 53.46 42.37
N GLU A 68 -2.14 52.48 41.58
CA GLU A 68 -2.85 51.27 42.05
C GLU A 68 -2.48 50.03 41.22
N GLY A 69 -2.60 48.84 41.82
CA GLY A 69 -2.26 47.54 41.22
C GLY A 69 -0.75 47.21 41.20
N THR A 70 -0.39 46.06 40.63
CA THR A 70 1.00 45.57 40.58
C THR A 70 1.90 46.48 39.73
N GLU A 71 3.06 46.85 40.28
CA GLU A 71 4.00 47.80 39.65
C GLU A 71 4.49 47.35 38.26
N GLY A 72 4.13 48.12 37.23
CA GLY A 72 4.69 48.06 35.88
C GLY A 72 5.77 49.12 35.64
N THR A 73 6.57 48.96 34.59
CA THR A 73 7.75 49.82 34.36
C THR A 73 7.41 51.04 33.48
N ILE A 74 7.62 52.24 34.03
CA ILE A 74 7.56 53.53 33.33
C ILE A 74 8.94 53.87 32.75
N SER A 75 9.04 54.04 31.42
CA SER A 75 10.35 54.19 30.75
C SER A 75 10.87 55.61 30.63
N GLN A 76 10.02 56.63 30.75
CA GLN A 76 10.38 58.04 30.51
C GLN A 76 9.33 59.00 31.08
N ASN A 77 9.78 60.15 31.57
CA ASN A 77 8.92 61.24 32.05
C ASN A 77 8.90 62.37 31.01
N SER A 78 7.92 62.35 30.12
CA SER A 78 7.70 63.38 29.09
C SER A 78 6.20 63.46 28.73
N GLU A 79 5.83 64.24 27.70
CA GLU A 79 4.48 64.32 27.13
C GLU A 79 3.93 62.94 26.67
N SER A 80 4.80 61.94 26.46
CA SER A 80 4.41 60.53 26.35
C SER A 80 5.30 59.62 27.19
N VAL A 81 4.72 58.52 27.65
CA VAL A 81 5.38 57.47 28.45
C VAL A 81 5.21 56.13 27.76
N ARG A 82 6.25 55.29 27.76
CA ARG A 82 6.06 53.85 27.53
C ARG A 82 5.86 53.16 28.87
N PHE A 83 4.76 52.44 28.99
CA PHE A 83 4.43 51.62 30.14
C PHE A 83 4.57 50.15 29.75
N SER A 84 5.40 49.42 30.49
CA SER A 84 5.46 47.96 30.44
C SER A 84 4.52 47.42 31.50
N THR A 85 3.43 46.77 31.08
CA THR A 85 2.46 46.16 32.01
C THR A 85 3.11 45.08 32.87
N PRO A 86 2.68 44.90 34.13
CA PRO A 86 3.00 43.71 34.91
C PRO A 86 2.46 42.43 34.25
N LEU A 87 2.87 41.28 34.78
CA LEU A 87 2.46 39.93 34.34
C LEU A 87 1.20 39.42 35.08
N THR A 88 0.33 40.34 35.51
CA THR A 88 -0.84 40.08 36.35
C THR A 88 -2.11 40.60 35.67
N ILE A 89 -3.20 39.84 35.78
CA ILE A 89 -4.51 40.17 35.20
C ILE A 89 -5.30 40.92 36.27
N GLU A 90 -5.35 42.25 36.16
CA GLU A 90 -5.93 43.17 37.15
C GLU A 90 -6.37 44.48 36.48
N THR A 91 -6.84 45.47 37.23
CA THR A 91 -6.94 46.86 36.74
C THR A 91 -5.96 47.73 37.52
N ILE A 92 -5.26 48.61 36.83
CA ILE A 92 -4.28 49.55 37.41
C ILE A 92 -4.73 50.99 37.21
N GLU A 93 -4.23 51.90 38.03
CA GLU A 93 -4.37 53.35 37.80
C GLU A 93 -3.03 53.97 37.39
N LEU A 94 -3.02 54.65 36.23
CA LEU A 94 -1.91 55.48 35.78
C LEU A 94 -2.24 56.95 36.07
N THR A 95 -1.42 57.58 36.91
CA THR A 95 -1.51 59.00 37.25
C THR A 95 -0.35 59.76 36.61
N THR A 96 -0.59 60.99 36.15
CA THR A 96 0.49 61.91 35.76
C THR A 96 0.25 63.31 36.30
N ILE A 97 1.36 64.00 36.60
CA ILE A 97 1.42 65.39 37.07
C ILE A 97 2.27 66.17 36.08
N ILE A 98 1.80 67.35 35.69
CA ILE A 98 2.50 68.28 34.79
C ILE A 98 2.69 69.60 35.52
N THR A 99 3.93 70.03 35.73
CA THR A 99 4.27 71.28 36.41
C THR A 99 4.95 72.24 35.45
N ASP A 100 4.65 73.54 35.56
CA ASP A 100 5.20 74.58 34.70
C ASP A 100 6.41 75.31 35.33
N SER A 101 6.94 76.32 34.63
CA SER A 101 8.14 77.04 35.07
C SER A 101 7.92 78.02 36.24
N GLU A 102 6.67 78.36 36.56
CA GLU A 102 6.29 79.21 37.71
C GLU A 102 5.79 78.39 38.92
N GLY A 103 5.55 77.09 38.73
CA GLY A 103 5.17 76.13 39.77
C GLY A 103 3.69 75.78 39.81
N LEU A 104 2.90 76.21 38.82
CA LEU A 104 1.54 75.74 38.61
C LEU A 104 1.59 74.27 38.15
N CYS A 105 0.63 73.44 38.56
CA CYS A 105 0.53 72.09 38.02
C CYS A 105 -0.90 71.62 37.74
N LEU A 106 -1.00 70.60 36.89
CA LEU A 106 -2.22 69.85 36.57
C LEU A 106 -1.96 68.36 36.83
N SER A 107 -3.00 67.61 37.16
CA SER A 107 -2.96 66.15 37.25
C SER A 107 -4.00 65.50 36.33
N ALA A 108 -3.72 64.26 35.91
CA ALA A 108 -4.64 63.41 35.17
C ALA A 108 -4.48 61.95 35.62
N GLN A 109 -5.56 61.17 35.55
CA GLN A 109 -5.59 59.76 35.93
C GLN A 109 -6.30 58.93 34.85
N LYS A 110 -5.99 57.64 34.77
CA LYS A 110 -6.62 56.68 33.86
C LYS A 110 -6.51 55.25 34.39
N SER A 111 -7.68 54.65 34.59
CA SER A 111 -7.85 53.20 34.77
C SER A 111 -7.43 52.45 33.50
N VAL A 112 -6.67 51.36 33.67
CA VAL A 112 -6.26 50.48 32.58
C VAL A 112 -6.46 49.03 33.00
N SER A 113 -7.32 48.31 32.28
CA SER A 113 -7.56 46.89 32.52
C SER A 113 -6.48 46.03 31.84
N ILE A 114 -5.76 45.25 32.63
CA ILE A 114 -4.77 44.30 32.16
C ILE A 114 -5.43 42.94 31.96
N VAL A 115 -5.41 42.44 30.72
CA VAL A 115 -6.07 41.19 30.31
C VAL A 115 -5.06 40.10 29.96
N ALA A 116 -5.53 38.86 29.89
CA ALA A 116 -4.75 37.73 29.43
C ALA A 116 -4.21 37.94 28.01
N THR A 117 -3.02 37.41 27.73
CA THR A 117 -2.60 37.16 26.34
C THR A 117 -3.22 35.84 25.89
N GLN A 118 -3.89 35.81 24.73
CA GLN A 118 -4.33 34.57 24.10
C GLN A 118 -3.11 33.72 23.69
N LEU A 119 -3.23 32.40 23.75
CA LEU A 119 -2.20 31.48 23.28
C LEU A 119 -2.64 30.91 21.93
N ASP A 120 -1.70 30.82 20.99
CA ASP A 120 -1.90 30.12 19.73
C ASP A 120 -1.76 28.61 19.99
N ILE A 121 -2.84 28.02 20.51
CA ILE A 121 -3.00 26.58 20.72
C ILE A 121 -3.39 25.95 19.38
N TYR A 122 -2.75 24.83 19.03
CA TYR A 122 -3.28 23.94 18.01
C TYR A 122 -4.29 22.99 18.65
N GLU A 123 -5.54 23.06 18.20
CA GLU A 123 -6.67 22.25 18.67
C GLU A 123 -7.16 21.38 17.50
N PRO A 124 -7.48 20.08 17.69
CA PRO A 124 -8.12 19.27 16.66
C PRO A 124 -9.57 19.72 16.45
N ASN A 125 -10.02 19.75 15.18
CA ASN A 125 -11.31 20.36 14.79
C ASN A 125 -12.57 19.60 15.26
N SER A 126 -12.41 18.36 15.71
CA SER A 126 -13.44 17.52 16.34
C SER A 126 -12.76 16.46 17.21
N VAL A 127 -13.44 15.96 18.25
CA VAL A 127 -12.89 14.91 19.13
C VAL A 127 -14.00 13.95 19.53
N SER A 128 -13.78 12.66 19.25
CA SER A 128 -14.71 11.59 19.59
C SER A 128 -14.53 11.16 21.05
N ARG A 129 -15.41 10.29 21.54
CA ARG A 129 -15.22 9.67 22.86
C ARG A 129 -14.04 8.69 22.84
N ASN A 130 -13.45 8.47 24.01
CA ASN A 130 -12.30 7.57 24.25
C ASN A 130 -11.00 7.90 23.50
N GLU A 131 -10.97 8.91 22.62
CA GLU A 131 -9.75 9.39 21.95
C GLU A 131 -8.82 10.18 22.89
N GLU A 132 -7.51 10.20 22.61
CA GLU A 132 -6.54 11.02 23.35
C GLU A 132 -6.45 12.43 22.76
N LEU A 133 -6.99 13.40 23.51
CA LEU A 133 -6.98 14.80 23.12
C LEU A 133 -5.64 15.46 23.50
N ASN A 134 -4.95 15.93 22.46
CA ASN A 134 -3.60 16.49 22.54
C ASN A 134 -3.59 17.98 22.16
N PHE A 135 -3.53 18.86 23.16
CA PHE A 135 -3.33 20.31 22.96
C PHE A 135 -1.83 20.63 23.01
N PHE A 136 -1.33 21.50 22.13
CA PHE A 136 0.07 21.92 22.20
C PHE A 136 0.36 23.36 21.75
N ILE A 137 1.47 23.88 22.27
CA ILE A 137 2.02 25.20 21.98
C ILE A 137 3.53 25.06 21.80
N TYR A 138 4.06 25.48 20.65
CA TYR A 138 5.51 25.60 20.45
C TYR A 138 6.07 26.75 21.29
N LYS A 139 7.23 26.56 21.93
CA LYS A 139 7.87 27.59 22.77
C LYS A 139 8.26 28.84 21.98
N ASN A 140 8.46 28.72 20.67
CA ASN A 140 8.62 29.86 19.76
C ASN A 140 7.36 30.72 19.62
N ASN A 141 6.15 30.15 19.74
CA ASN A 141 4.89 30.89 19.64
C ASN A 141 4.54 31.62 20.96
N LEU A 142 5.27 31.36 22.05
CA LEU A 142 5.13 32.12 23.29
C LEU A 142 5.44 33.62 23.06
N PRO A 143 4.75 34.54 23.78
CA PRO A 143 5.00 35.97 23.70
C PRO A 143 6.49 36.32 23.91
N PRO A 144 7.02 37.40 23.29
CA PRO A 144 8.45 37.74 23.38
C PRO A 144 9.00 37.92 24.81
N THR A 145 8.15 38.24 25.78
CA THR A 145 8.49 38.34 27.21
C THR A 145 8.50 37.00 27.97
N ALA A 146 7.98 35.93 27.36
CA ALA A 146 7.90 34.57 27.90
C ALA A 146 8.75 33.54 27.12
N ARG A 147 9.11 33.81 25.86
CA ARG A 147 9.84 32.86 24.98
C ARG A 147 11.16 32.31 25.55
N ASN A 148 11.89 33.11 26.33
CA ASN A 148 13.17 32.71 26.95
C ASN A 148 13.01 32.40 28.45
N LYS A 149 11.85 31.88 28.85
CA LYS A 149 11.45 31.67 30.26
C LYS A 149 10.88 30.27 30.47
N ASP A 150 10.95 29.78 31.69
CA ASP A 150 10.51 28.42 32.09
C ASP A 150 8.99 28.35 32.24
N VAL A 151 8.29 28.45 31.10
CA VAL A 151 6.82 28.47 31.05
C VAL A 151 6.24 27.09 31.32
N THR A 152 5.28 27.03 32.23
CA THR A 152 4.40 25.86 32.44
C THR A 152 2.99 26.16 31.96
N LEU A 153 2.27 25.10 31.58
CA LEU A 153 0.83 25.15 31.32
C LEU A 153 0.07 24.57 32.50
N GLN A 154 -1.12 25.10 32.77
CA GLN A 154 -2.06 24.53 33.74
C GLN A 154 -3.48 24.57 33.16
N LEU A 155 -4.05 23.41 32.86
CA LEU A 155 -5.43 23.26 32.42
C LEU A 155 -6.31 22.96 33.64
N VAL A 156 -7.26 23.84 33.93
CA VAL A 156 -8.16 23.71 35.09
C VAL A 156 -9.57 23.41 34.59
N GLN A 157 -10.05 22.20 34.83
CA GLN A 157 -11.42 21.81 34.50
C GLN A 157 -12.42 22.62 35.35
N GLN A 158 -13.49 23.10 34.70
CA GLN A 158 -14.60 23.86 35.31
C GLN A 158 -15.86 22.98 35.44
N SER A 159 -16.12 22.11 34.46
CA SER A 159 -17.27 21.19 34.42
C SER A 159 -17.01 19.93 33.60
N GLY A 160 -17.96 18.99 33.63
CA GLY A 160 -17.89 17.69 32.96
C GLY A 160 -17.30 16.57 33.84
N PRO A 161 -17.23 15.32 33.34
CA PRO A 161 -16.59 14.21 34.05
C PRO A 161 -15.10 14.48 34.31
N PRO A 162 -14.55 14.12 35.49
CA PRO A 162 -13.18 14.47 35.86
C PRO A 162 -12.14 13.70 35.03
N VAL A 163 -11.39 14.40 34.18
CA VAL A 163 -10.32 13.80 33.35
C VAL A 163 -8.96 13.82 34.06
N PRO A 164 -8.15 12.74 33.97
CA PRO A 164 -6.73 12.80 34.31
C PRO A 164 -5.98 13.62 33.25
N ILE A 165 -5.30 14.69 33.66
CA ILE A 165 -4.57 15.58 32.74
C ILE A 165 -3.06 15.36 32.87
N THR A 166 -2.44 14.91 31.79
CA THR A 166 -0.98 14.78 31.65
C THR A 166 -0.40 16.06 31.05
N TYR A 167 0.78 16.47 31.54
CA TYR A 167 1.51 17.65 31.07
C TYR A 167 2.90 17.23 30.60
N VAL A 168 3.27 17.58 29.37
CA VAL A 168 4.58 17.28 28.80
C VAL A 168 5.30 18.59 28.45
N ASN A 169 6.59 18.66 28.78
CA ASN A 169 7.45 19.81 28.59
C ASN A 169 8.75 19.33 27.93
N SER A 170 8.88 19.56 26.62
CA SER A 170 10.09 19.26 25.84
C SER A 170 10.87 20.57 25.57
N ASP A 171 12.08 20.49 25.04
CA ASP A 171 12.88 21.69 24.74
C ASP A 171 12.19 22.65 23.75
N PHE A 172 11.27 22.14 22.92
CA PHE A 172 10.62 22.91 21.84
C PHE A 172 9.11 23.15 22.05
N GLN A 173 8.44 22.34 22.87
CA GLN A 173 6.97 22.27 22.93
C GLN A 173 6.47 22.08 24.35
N LEU A 174 5.31 22.67 24.64
CA LEU A 174 4.50 22.38 25.81
C LEU A 174 3.21 21.73 25.32
N SER A 175 2.84 20.57 25.85
CA SER A 175 1.59 19.89 25.52
C SER A 175 0.83 19.40 26.74
N ILE A 176 -0.47 19.23 26.54
CA ILE A 176 -1.44 18.74 27.51
C ILE A 176 -2.19 17.59 26.85
N GLN A 177 -2.26 16.46 27.53
CA GLN A 177 -2.86 15.23 27.01
C GLN A 177 -3.91 14.71 28.00
N PHE A 178 -5.08 14.31 27.52
CA PHE A 178 -6.05 13.52 28.30
C PHE A 178 -6.97 12.71 27.39
N SER A 179 -7.36 11.52 27.84
CA SER A 179 -8.41 10.74 27.18
C SER A 179 -9.78 11.40 27.38
N VAL A 180 -10.55 11.55 26.31
CA VAL A 180 -11.94 11.99 26.38
C VAL A 180 -12.79 10.88 27.04
N PRO A 181 -13.65 11.16 28.04
CA PRO A 181 -14.49 10.14 28.67
C PRO A 181 -15.48 9.50 27.70
N ASN A 182 -16.01 8.31 28.03
CA ASN A 182 -17.09 7.67 27.26
C ASN A 182 -18.48 8.32 27.49
N ASP A 183 -18.53 9.64 27.62
CA ASP A 183 -19.73 10.43 27.93
C ASP A 183 -19.80 11.63 26.98
N LEU A 184 -20.99 11.91 26.45
CA LEU A 184 -21.27 13.04 25.56
C LEU A 184 -21.40 14.38 26.32
N SER A 185 -21.28 14.37 27.65
CA SER A 185 -21.22 15.58 28.48
C SER A 185 -20.03 16.47 28.09
N PRO A 186 -20.25 17.75 27.75
CA PRO A 186 -19.17 18.65 27.37
C PRO A 186 -18.22 18.95 28.54
N LEU A 187 -16.93 19.06 28.23
CA LEU A 187 -15.86 19.38 29.16
C LEU A 187 -15.50 20.87 29.00
N GLU A 188 -15.72 21.68 30.02
CA GLU A 188 -15.23 23.07 30.05
C GLU A 188 -13.93 23.15 30.86
N PHE A 189 -12.92 23.80 30.29
CA PHE A 189 -11.63 24.06 30.94
C PHE A 189 -11.24 25.54 30.83
N VAL A 190 -10.28 25.94 31.67
CA VAL A 190 -9.51 27.16 31.49
C VAL A 190 -8.02 26.82 31.51
N LEU A 191 -7.34 27.09 30.39
CA LEU A 191 -5.89 27.01 30.29
C LEU A 191 -5.24 28.28 30.83
N TYR A 192 -4.21 28.12 31.65
CA TYR A 192 -3.32 29.18 32.09
C TYR A 192 -1.90 28.93 31.58
N GLY A 193 -1.29 29.95 30.98
CA GLY A 193 0.15 30.01 30.74
C GLY A 193 0.82 30.70 31.92
N ILE A 194 1.77 30.03 32.58
CA ILE A 194 2.36 30.43 33.86
C ILE A 194 3.88 30.54 33.74
N TYR A 195 4.46 31.59 34.33
CA TYR A 195 5.91 31.71 34.55
C TYR A 195 6.21 32.38 35.90
N GLU A 196 7.25 31.94 36.61
CA GLU A 196 7.62 32.46 37.96
C GLU A 196 6.43 32.48 38.95
N GLY A 197 5.47 31.55 38.77
CA GLY A 197 4.25 31.46 39.58
C GLY A 197 3.16 32.50 39.25
N ARG A 198 3.26 33.22 38.13
CA ARG A 198 2.29 34.23 37.66
C ARG A 198 1.68 33.82 36.32
N ALA A 199 0.36 33.95 36.20
CA ALA A 199 -0.37 33.63 34.97
C ALA A 199 -0.41 34.83 34.01
N PHE A 200 0.22 34.71 32.84
CA PHE A 200 0.21 35.74 31.78
C PHE A 200 -0.88 35.47 30.71
N SER A 201 -1.44 34.26 30.71
CA SER A 201 -2.53 33.83 29.83
C SER A 201 -3.65 33.16 30.62
N ARG A 202 -4.88 33.25 30.09
CA ARG A 202 -6.10 32.62 30.57
C ARG A 202 -7.05 32.43 29.37
N GLN A 203 -7.16 31.21 28.87
CA GLN A 203 -7.95 30.86 27.68
C GLN A 203 -9.03 29.83 28.05
N PRO A 204 -10.32 30.07 27.76
CA PRO A 204 -11.33 29.03 27.86
C PRO A 204 -11.12 27.99 26.75
N VAL A 205 -11.34 26.71 27.08
CA VAL A 205 -11.32 25.59 26.13
C VAL A 205 -12.58 24.77 26.39
N VAL A 206 -13.31 24.40 25.33
CA VAL A 206 -14.56 23.63 25.44
C VAL A 206 -14.47 22.44 24.49
N VAL A 207 -14.56 21.25 25.05
CA VAL A 207 -14.56 19.99 24.27
C VAL A 207 -15.96 19.41 24.34
N SER A 208 -16.57 19.18 23.18
CA SER A 208 -17.88 18.54 23.04
C SER A 208 -17.66 17.15 22.42
N PRO A 209 -17.65 16.06 23.20
CA PRO A 209 -17.41 14.72 22.66
C PRO A 209 -18.51 14.33 21.67
N THR A 210 -18.13 13.79 20.52
CA THR A 210 -19.06 13.22 19.54
C THR A 210 -19.15 11.71 19.68
N ASN A 211 -20.33 11.15 19.41
CA ASN A 211 -20.48 9.73 19.10
C ASN A 211 -20.14 9.51 17.62
N ARG A 212 -19.42 8.44 17.30
CA ARG A 212 -19.27 7.96 15.92
C ARG A 212 -20.37 6.95 15.58
N THR A 213 -20.62 6.73 14.29
CA THR A 213 -21.49 5.62 13.87
C THR A 213 -20.70 4.31 13.96
N PRO A 214 -21.35 3.19 14.35
CA PRO A 214 -20.74 1.88 14.21
C PRO A 214 -20.48 1.56 12.73
N VAL A 215 -19.66 0.56 12.45
CA VAL A 215 -19.39 0.07 11.10
C VAL A 215 -19.86 -1.38 10.99
N ALA A 216 -20.93 -1.59 10.23
CA ALA A 216 -21.40 -2.90 9.83
C ALA A 216 -20.34 -3.57 8.95
N ARG A 217 -19.87 -4.75 9.36
CA ARG A 217 -18.93 -5.55 8.57
C ARG A 217 -19.35 -7.00 8.54
N ILE A 218 -18.92 -7.68 7.50
CA ILE A 218 -18.99 -9.13 7.34
C ILE A 218 -17.61 -9.64 6.95
N ASN A 219 -17.29 -10.90 7.23
CA ASN A 219 -16.01 -11.55 6.91
C ASN A 219 -15.78 -11.81 5.39
N ARG A 220 -16.31 -10.93 4.51
CA ARG A 220 -16.15 -10.88 3.04
C ARG A 220 -16.35 -9.44 2.55
N SER A 221 -15.26 -8.67 2.45
CA SER A 221 -15.27 -7.20 2.28
C SER A 221 -15.52 -6.65 0.87
N ALA A 222 -16.14 -7.41 -0.03
CA ALA A 222 -16.47 -6.90 -1.38
C ALA A 222 -17.83 -6.17 -1.37
N TYR A 223 -17.94 -5.03 -2.05
CA TYR A 223 -19.23 -4.34 -2.27
C TYR A 223 -19.61 -4.33 -3.77
N PRO A 224 -20.84 -4.71 -4.17
CA PRO A 224 -21.90 -5.29 -3.33
C PRO A 224 -21.48 -6.64 -2.73
N ILE A 225 -21.96 -6.93 -1.52
CA ILE A 225 -21.58 -8.13 -0.76
C ILE A 225 -22.28 -9.36 -1.35
N ILE A 226 -21.73 -9.85 -2.46
CA ILE A 226 -22.22 -11.04 -3.15
C ILE A 226 -21.53 -12.27 -2.56
N VAL A 227 -22.29 -13.10 -1.88
CA VAL A 227 -21.85 -14.44 -1.44
C VAL A 227 -22.49 -15.46 -2.38
N SER A 228 -21.68 -16.34 -2.99
CA SER A 228 -22.23 -17.48 -3.73
C SER A 228 -22.29 -18.69 -2.80
N GLY A 229 -23.44 -19.39 -2.82
CA GLY A 229 -23.65 -20.68 -2.15
C GLY A 229 -24.23 -21.69 -3.14
N PHE A 230 -24.08 -22.98 -2.86
CA PHE A 230 -24.61 -24.06 -3.70
C PHE A 230 -25.88 -24.66 -3.11
N LYS A 231 -26.71 -25.31 -3.94
CA LYS A 231 -27.98 -25.92 -3.49
C LYS A 231 -27.74 -26.87 -2.32
N HIS A 232 -28.69 -26.90 -1.38
CA HIS A 232 -28.66 -27.74 -0.17
C HIS A 232 -27.48 -27.52 0.81
N GLN A 233 -26.43 -26.78 0.44
CA GLN A 233 -25.25 -26.58 1.29
C GLN A 233 -25.48 -25.52 2.38
N PRO A 234 -24.78 -25.60 3.53
CA PRO A 234 -24.81 -24.55 4.54
C PRO A 234 -23.94 -23.35 4.13
N ILE A 235 -24.42 -22.14 4.40
CA ILE A 235 -23.65 -20.89 4.32
C ILE A 235 -23.60 -20.25 5.70
N THR A 236 -22.51 -19.56 6.03
CA THR A 236 -22.43 -18.72 7.23
C THR A 236 -22.09 -17.29 6.83
N LEU A 237 -22.97 -16.37 7.21
CA LEU A 237 -22.76 -14.92 7.15
C LEU A 237 -22.21 -14.48 8.51
N ASP A 238 -20.95 -14.10 8.54
CA ASP A 238 -20.22 -13.77 9.78
C ASP A 238 -20.04 -12.26 9.91
N GLY A 239 -20.95 -11.62 10.66
CA GLY A 239 -20.92 -10.21 11.00
C GLY A 239 -20.09 -9.85 12.23
N ALA A 240 -19.43 -10.81 12.88
CA ALA A 240 -18.69 -10.59 14.13
C ALA A 240 -17.45 -9.69 13.98
N THR A 241 -17.12 -9.29 12.75
CA THR A 241 -16.09 -8.30 12.41
C THR A 241 -16.60 -6.85 12.42
N SER A 242 -17.91 -6.64 12.64
CA SER A 242 -18.50 -5.31 12.86
C SER A 242 -17.87 -4.66 14.09
N ILE A 243 -17.58 -3.36 14.00
CA ILE A 243 -16.85 -2.64 15.04
C ILE A 243 -17.47 -1.27 15.27
N ASP A 244 -17.52 -0.86 16.53
CA ASP A 244 -17.81 0.52 16.89
C ASP A 244 -16.48 1.31 17.06
N PRO A 245 -16.30 2.48 16.40
CA PRO A 245 -15.07 3.26 16.51
C PRO A 245 -14.80 3.86 17.90
N ASP A 246 -15.83 4.11 18.72
CA ASP A 246 -15.67 4.55 20.12
C ASP A 246 -15.46 3.35 21.07
N GLY A 247 -15.75 2.13 20.61
CA GLY A 247 -15.57 0.87 21.32
C GLY A 247 -16.83 0.33 22.01
N ASP A 248 -18.00 0.86 21.67
CA ASP A 248 -19.27 0.52 22.31
C ASP A 248 -19.83 -0.87 21.91
N THR A 249 -20.80 -1.36 22.68
CA THR A 249 -21.33 -2.72 22.53
C THR A 249 -22.42 -2.81 21.47
N LEU A 250 -22.09 -3.40 20.31
CA LEU A 250 -23.02 -3.61 19.20
C LEU A 250 -24.15 -4.62 19.50
N LYS A 251 -25.37 -4.26 19.11
CA LYS A 251 -26.50 -5.18 18.87
C LYS A 251 -26.50 -5.57 17.39
N TYR A 252 -27.01 -6.75 17.08
CA TYR A 252 -27.07 -7.30 15.72
C TYR A 252 -28.50 -7.66 15.34
N GLN A 253 -28.93 -7.35 14.11
CA GLN A 253 -30.22 -7.76 13.58
C GLN A 253 -30.14 -8.09 12.08
N TRP A 254 -30.19 -9.39 11.77
CA TRP A 254 -30.34 -9.91 10.41
C TRP A 254 -31.82 -9.97 9.99
N THR A 255 -32.10 -9.63 8.74
CA THR A 255 -33.44 -9.75 8.11
C THR A 255 -33.29 -10.13 6.64
N GLN A 256 -34.12 -11.05 6.13
CA GLN A 256 -34.23 -11.24 4.67
C GLN A 256 -35.12 -10.13 4.09
N ILE A 257 -34.67 -9.51 3.00
CA ILE A 257 -35.36 -8.39 2.32
C ILE A 257 -35.79 -8.73 0.88
N ALA A 258 -35.16 -9.73 0.23
CA ALA A 258 -35.57 -10.25 -1.09
C ALA A 258 -35.24 -11.75 -1.27
N GLY A 259 -35.72 -12.33 -2.37
CA GLY A 259 -35.66 -13.78 -2.68
C GLY A 259 -36.79 -14.60 -2.05
N GLU A 260 -36.87 -15.89 -2.35
CA GLU A 260 -37.83 -16.81 -1.73
C GLU A 260 -37.51 -16.99 -0.22
N PRO A 261 -38.51 -17.01 0.69
CA PRO A 261 -38.24 -16.98 2.14
C PRO A 261 -37.52 -18.22 2.67
N VAL A 262 -36.43 -18.02 3.42
CA VAL A 262 -35.71 -19.09 4.14
C VAL A 262 -35.83 -18.96 5.67
N ASP A 263 -35.67 -20.08 6.38
CA ASP A 263 -35.67 -20.08 7.85
C ASP A 263 -34.40 -19.40 8.40
N ILE A 264 -34.57 -18.34 9.21
CA ILE A 264 -33.48 -17.62 9.88
C ILE A 264 -33.44 -18.03 11.37
N PRO A 265 -32.56 -18.97 11.79
CA PRO A 265 -32.66 -19.60 13.11
C PRO A 265 -32.17 -18.74 14.27
N ALA A 266 -31.32 -17.72 14.02
CA ALA A 266 -30.72 -16.87 15.06
C ALA A 266 -30.49 -15.44 14.56
N PRO A 267 -31.55 -14.65 14.27
CA PRO A 267 -31.42 -13.35 13.60
C PRO A 267 -30.70 -12.28 14.42
N THR A 268 -30.54 -12.43 15.74
CA THR A 268 -29.80 -11.49 16.60
C THR A 268 -28.41 -11.99 16.99
N SER A 269 -27.87 -12.95 16.24
CA SER A 269 -26.51 -13.47 16.39
C SER A 269 -25.54 -12.70 15.50
N PRO A 270 -24.29 -12.41 15.94
CA PRO A 270 -23.28 -11.87 15.04
C PRO A 270 -22.92 -12.83 13.90
N GLN A 271 -23.07 -14.15 14.11
CA GLN A 271 -22.94 -15.17 13.07
C GLN A 271 -24.29 -15.80 12.73
N LEU A 272 -24.68 -15.75 11.46
CA LEU A 272 -25.89 -16.36 10.92
C LEU A 272 -25.55 -17.51 9.97
N THR A 273 -25.90 -18.73 10.34
CA THR A 273 -25.81 -19.91 9.45
C THR A 273 -27.19 -20.25 8.88
N LEU A 274 -27.25 -20.48 7.57
CA LEU A 274 -28.44 -20.84 6.80
C LEU A 274 -28.16 -22.10 5.95
N THR A 275 -29.17 -22.89 5.63
CA THR A 275 -29.09 -23.92 4.58
C THR A 275 -29.69 -23.36 3.29
N MET A 276 -28.98 -23.46 2.17
CA MET A 276 -29.47 -22.98 0.87
C MET A 276 -30.64 -23.83 0.34
N PRO A 277 -31.59 -23.21 -0.39
CA PRO A 277 -32.67 -23.94 -1.04
C PRO A 277 -32.16 -24.94 -2.10
N GLY A 278 -33.01 -25.89 -2.47
CA GLY A 278 -32.77 -26.86 -3.55
C GLY A 278 -33.10 -26.33 -4.95
N PHE A 279 -32.86 -25.05 -5.20
CA PHE A 279 -33.11 -24.37 -6.48
C PHE A 279 -32.25 -23.10 -6.56
N MET A 280 -31.94 -22.66 -7.78
CA MET A 280 -31.24 -21.40 -8.00
C MET A 280 -32.17 -20.19 -7.76
N ASP A 281 -31.72 -19.24 -6.95
CA ASP A 281 -32.39 -17.96 -6.65
C ASP A 281 -31.36 -16.93 -6.16
N SER A 282 -31.75 -15.66 -6.07
CA SER A 282 -30.96 -14.58 -5.47
C SER A 282 -31.68 -14.06 -4.23
N LEU A 283 -31.10 -14.32 -3.06
CA LEU A 283 -31.64 -13.92 -1.76
C LEU A 283 -30.92 -12.66 -1.28
N GLU A 284 -31.61 -11.73 -0.62
CA GLU A 284 -30.95 -10.57 -0.01
C GLU A 284 -31.20 -10.52 1.49
N PHE A 285 -30.13 -10.33 2.27
CA PHE A 285 -30.16 -10.21 3.72
C PHE A 285 -29.56 -8.88 4.17
N ARG A 286 -30.30 -8.10 4.96
CA ARG A 286 -29.80 -6.89 5.62
C ARG A 286 -29.34 -7.23 7.04
N LEU A 287 -28.10 -6.91 7.37
CA LEU A 287 -27.61 -6.81 8.75
C LEU A 287 -27.66 -5.34 9.17
N VAL A 288 -28.35 -5.05 10.27
CA VAL A 288 -28.22 -3.78 10.99
C VAL A 288 -27.35 -4.03 12.24
N VAL A 289 -26.42 -3.12 12.51
CA VAL A 289 -25.74 -3.01 13.81
C VAL A 289 -26.12 -1.69 14.50
N GLU A 290 -26.36 -1.75 15.80
CA GLU A 290 -26.79 -0.62 16.63
C GLU A 290 -25.88 -0.52 17.86
N ASP A 291 -25.32 0.65 18.16
CA ASP A 291 -24.50 0.90 19.36
C ASP A 291 -25.37 0.97 20.66
N GLU A 292 -24.88 1.55 21.77
CA GLU A 292 -25.73 1.80 22.95
C GLU A 292 -26.36 3.22 23.04
N TYR A 293 -26.05 4.10 22.08
CA TYR A 293 -26.50 5.51 22.04
C TYR A 293 -27.58 5.78 20.97
N GLY A 294 -27.87 4.81 20.10
CA GLY A 294 -28.85 4.87 19.02
C GLY A 294 -28.26 5.30 17.67
N ALA A 295 -26.95 5.14 17.46
CA ALA A 295 -26.38 5.16 16.11
C ALA A 295 -26.47 3.76 15.49
N GLU A 296 -26.90 3.71 14.24
CA GLU A 296 -27.07 2.49 13.44
C GLU A 296 -26.25 2.58 12.16
N ASP A 297 -25.72 1.45 11.72
CA ASP A 297 -25.20 1.23 10.36
C ASP A 297 -25.74 -0.10 9.82
N ASP A 298 -25.83 -0.23 8.50
CA ASP A 298 -26.38 -1.43 7.87
C ASP A 298 -25.71 -1.82 6.56
N LEU A 299 -25.57 -3.13 6.37
CA LEU A 299 -25.08 -3.74 5.14
C LEU A 299 -26.13 -4.68 4.54
N THR A 300 -26.09 -4.81 3.21
CA THR A 300 -26.92 -5.76 2.46
C THR A 300 -26.04 -6.81 1.80
N VAL A 301 -26.40 -8.07 2.00
CA VAL A 301 -25.72 -9.27 1.51
C VAL A 301 -26.61 -9.96 0.49
N THR A 302 -26.16 -10.01 -0.77
CA THR A 302 -26.82 -10.79 -1.83
C THR A 302 -26.24 -12.21 -1.83
N VAL A 303 -27.04 -13.21 -1.44
CA VAL A 303 -26.67 -14.62 -1.53
C VAL A 303 -27.21 -15.21 -2.83
N ASN A 304 -26.32 -15.43 -3.79
CA ASN A 304 -26.64 -16.07 -5.06
C ASN A 304 -26.54 -17.59 -4.90
N VAL A 305 -27.67 -18.29 -4.97
CA VAL A 305 -27.73 -19.75 -4.94
C VAL A 305 -27.46 -20.28 -6.35
N ARG A 306 -26.36 -21.02 -6.50
CA ARG A 306 -25.91 -21.61 -7.76
C ARG A 306 -26.12 -23.11 -7.76
N ASN A 307 -26.28 -23.67 -8.95
CA ASN A 307 -26.03 -25.08 -9.20
C ASN A 307 -24.52 -25.32 -9.34
N ASN A 308 -24.03 -26.48 -8.89
CA ASN A 308 -22.80 -27.06 -9.44
C ASN A 308 -23.15 -27.84 -10.70
N PRO A 309 -22.59 -27.52 -11.89
CA PRO A 309 -22.79 -28.36 -13.07
C PRO A 309 -22.31 -29.80 -12.82
N PRO A 310 -22.95 -30.80 -13.45
CA PRO A 310 -22.63 -32.20 -13.23
C PRO A 310 -21.42 -32.59 -14.10
N VAL A 311 -20.43 -33.28 -13.54
CA VAL A 311 -19.26 -33.70 -14.32
C VAL A 311 -19.62 -34.93 -15.15
N ALA A 312 -19.52 -34.79 -16.48
CA ALA A 312 -19.64 -35.90 -17.42
C ALA A 312 -18.31 -36.68 -17.50
N ASP A 313 -18.42 -38.01 -17.51
CA ASP A 313 -17.31 -38.92 -17.79
C ASP A 313 -17.77 -39.91 -18.87
N ALA A 314 -17.01 -40.08 -19.94
CA ALA A 314 -17.25 -41.03 -21.03
C ALA A 314 -16.47 -42.35 -20.87
N GLY A 315 -15.47 -42.36 -19.99
CA GLY A 315 -14.36 -43.31 -19.95
C GLY A 315 -13.29 -42.99 -21.01
N ASN A 316 -12.04 -43.36 -20.72
CA ASN A 316 -10.88 -43.12 -21.58
C ASN A 316 -11.08 -43.64 -23.02
N ASP A 317 -10.49 -42.93 -23.99
CA ASP A 317 -10.36 -43.35 -25.38
C ASP A 317 -9.81 -44.77 -25.54
N PHE A 318 -10.34 -45.52 -26.51
CA PHE A 318 -9.93 -46.91 -26.70
C PHE A 318 -10.00 -47.41 -28.15
N VAL A 319 -9.07 -48.31 -28.46
CA VAL A 319 -9.04 -49.04 -29.74
C VAL A 319 -9.93 -50.29 -29.63
N ALA A 320 -10.88 -50.44 -30.55
CA ALA A 320 -11.73 -51.63 -30.61
C ALA A 320 -11.71 -52.28 -32.01
N PRO A 321 -11.73 -53.61 -32.12
CA PRO A 321 -11.69 -54.29 -33.42
C PRO A 321 -13.06 -54.23 -34.12
N ALA A 322 -13.06 -54.11 -35.44
CA ALA A 322 -14.28 -54.17 -36.25
C ALA A 322 -15.00 -55.53 -36.13
N GLY A 323 -16.34 -55.51 -36.13
CA GLY A 323 -17.20 -56.69 -36.19
C GLY A 323 -17.64 -57.28 -34.84
N ILE A 324 -17.46 -56.58 -33.71
CA ILE A 324 -17.95 -57.02 -32.39
C ILE A 324 -18.74 -55.94 -31.64
N PRO A 325 -19.54 -56.31 -30.61
CA PRO A 325 -20.17 -55.35 -29.71
C PRO A 325 -19.15 -54.56 -28.88
N ILE A 326 -19.37 -53.25 -28.80
CA ILE A 326 -18.57 -52.26 -28.09
C ILE A 326 -19.47 -51.56 -27.08
N PHE A 327 -18.96 -51.30 -25.87
CA PHE A 327 -19.65 -50.63 -24.79
C PHE A 327 -18.92 -49.34 -24.43
N MET A 328 -19.66 -48.30 -24.06
CA MET A 328 -19.12 -47.05 -23.49
C MET A 328 -19.49 -46.98 -21.99
N ASN A 329 -18.80 -46.17 -21.19
CA ASN A 329 -18.92 -46.24 -19.72
C ASN A 329 -18.83 -44.85 -19.06
N GLY A 330 -19.98 -44.29 -18.73
CA GLY A 330 -20.09 -43.05 -17.95
C GLY A 330 -20.54 -43.24 -16.51
N ASN A 331 -20.34 -44.41 -15.90
CA ASN A 331 -20.74 -44.66 -14.51
C ASN A 331 -19.94 -43.87 -13.46
N ALA A 332 -18.92 -43.12 -13.87
CA ALA A 332 -18.14 -42.22 -13.04
C ALA A 332 -18.59 -40.74 -13.15
N SER A 333 -19.55 -40.42 -14.02
CA SER A 333 -20.21 -39.11 -14.05
C SER A 333 -20.85 -38.82 -12.69
N SER A 334 -20.71 -37.59 -12.18
CA SER A 334 -21.08 -37.25 -10.80
C SER A 334 -21.63 -35.84 -10.64
N ASP A 335 -22.29 -35.58 -9.51
CA ASP A 335 -22.93 -34.32 -9.18
C ASP A 335 -22.58 -33.91 -7.75
N ALA A 336 -22.23 -32.63 -7.53
CA ALA A 336 -21.79 -32.14 -6.22
C ALA A 336 -22.94 -31.72 -5.30
N ASP A 337 -24.10 -31.34 -5.85
CA ASP A 337 -25.30 -30.97 -5.10
C ASP A 337 -26.18 -32.20 -4.76
N ASN A 338 -25.78 -33.38 -5.28
CA ASN A 338 -26.36 -34.72 -5.17
C ASN A 338 -27.69 -34.90 -5.94
N ASP A 339 -27.84 -34.18 -7.06
CA ASP A 339 -29.01 -34.28 -7.96
C ASP A 339 -28.93 -35.49 -8.93
N ILE A 340 -30.03 -35.75 -9.65
CA ILE A 340 -30.26 -37.04 -10.34
C ILE A 340 -29.86 -36.97 -11.81
N LEU A 341 -28.66 -37.45 -12.11
CA LEU A 341 -28.12 -37.48 -13.47
C LEU A 341 -28.94 -38.31 -14.47
N THR A 342 -29.14 -37.72 -15.64
CA THR A 342 -29.64 -38.35 -16.87
C THR A 342 -28.60 -38.20 -17.97
N TYR A 343 -28.52 -39.19 -18.88
CA TYR A 343 -27.42 -39.31 -19.85
C TYR A 343 -27.91 -39.11 -21.29
N VAL A 344 -27.11 -38.44 -22.11
CA VAL A 344 -27.29 -38.30 -23.56
C VAL A 344 -25.99 -38.66 -24.27
N TRP A 345 -26.00 -39.72 -25.08
CA TRP A 345 -24.84 -40.10 -25.90
C TRP A 345 -25.04 -39.70 -27.37
N THR A 346 -24.20 -38.79 -27.85
CA THR A 346 -24.26 -38.22 -29.19
C THR A 346 -23.06 -38.70 -30.02
N GLN A 347 -23.32 -39.42 -31.12
CA GLN A 347 -22.28 -39.72 -32.11
C GLN A 347 -21.97 -38.46 -32.92
N LEU A 348 -20.72 -38.01 -32.90
CA LEU A 348 -20.25 -36.81 -33.62
C LEU A 348 -19.59 -37.17 -34.97
N THR A 349 -18.82 -38.26 -35.03
CA THR A 349 -18.07 -38.66 -36.23
C THR A 349 -18.25 -40.15 -36.56
N GLY A 350 -17.73 -40.57 -37.73
CA GLY A 350 -17.86 -41.93 -38.24
C GLY A 350 -19.23 -42.24 -38.89
N PRO A 351 -19.39 -43.42 -39.52
CA PRO A 351 -20.66 -43.86 -40.11
C PRO A 351 -21.80 -43.92 -39.08
N THR A 352 -23.01 -43.43 -39.40
CA THR A 352 -24.11 -43.38 -38.43
C THR A 352 -24.51 -44.76 -37.90
N LEU A 353 -24.42 -44.94 -36.59
CA LEU A 353 -24.75 -46.20 -35.89
C LEU A 353 -26.17 -46.20 -35.32
N GLN A 354 -26.54 -47.32 -34.70
CA GLN A 354 -27.70 -47.42 -33.81
C GLN A 354 -27.20 -47.83 -32.42
N LEU A 355 -27.19 -46.86 -31.49
CA LEU A 355 -26.86 -47.10 -30.09
C LEU A 355 -27.97 -47.89 -29.39
N THR A 356 -27.58 -48.91 -28.65
CA THR A 356 -28.46 -49.64 -27.72
C THR A 356 -28.44 -48.95 -26.37
N ASN A 357 -29.62 -48.63 -25.83
CA ASN A 357 -29.81 -47.89 -24.57
C ASN A 357 -29.06 -46.53 -24.49
N PRO A 358 -29.23 -45.60 -25.47
CA PRO A 358 -28.46 -44.35 -25.57
C PRO A 358 -28.67 -43.33 -24.44
N SER A 359 -29.54 -43.60 -23.47
CA SER A 359 -29.83 -42.75 -22.32
C SER A 359 -29.47 -43.41 -20.97
N SER A 360 -28.48 -44.30 -20.98
CA SER A 360 -27.92 -44.90 -19.77
C SER A 360 -26.45 -44.50 -19.60
N SER A 361 -25.89 -44.78 -18.41
CA SER A 361 -24.46 -44.69 -18.13
C SER A 361 -23.60 -45.74 -18.86
N SER A 362 -24.20 -46.66 -19.63
CA SER A 362 -23.45 -47.62 -20.47
C SER A 362 -24.28 -48.10 -21.67
N PRO A 363 -24.22 -47.37 -22.81
CA PRO A 363 -24.79 -47.81 -24.08
C PRO A 363 -23.82 -48.72 -24.86
N SER A 364 -24.29 -49.30 -25.97
CA SER A 364 -23.45 -50.15 -26.84
C SER A 364 -23.79 -50.11 -28.33
N PHE A 365 -22.83 -50.46 -29.18
CA PHE A 365 -22.94 -50.50 -30.65
C PHE A 365 -22.09 -51.62 -31.27
N ILE A 366 -22.13 -51.78 -32.60
CA ILE A 366 -21.26 -52.65 -33.39
C ILE A 366 -20.74 -51.86 -34.61
N ALA A 367 -19.43 -51.81 -34.81
CA ALA A 367 -18.80 -51.20 -35.99
C ALA A 367 -18.36 -52.29 -36.97
N GLU A 368 -19.08 -52.47 -38.08
CA GLU A 368 -18.89 -53.61 -39.02
C GLU A 368 -17.66 -53.47 -39.94
N GLN A 369 -17.09 -52.27 -40.09
CA GLN A 369 -15.92 -52.00 -40.92
C GLN A 369 -14.92 -51.09 -40.18
N PRO A 370 -13.61 -51.25 -40.42
CA PRO A 370 -12.60 -50.32 -39.92
C PRO A 370 -12.60 -48.99 -40.69
N GLY A 371 -12.10 -47.93 -40.06
CA GLY A 371 -12.06 -46.58 -40.62
C GLY A 371 -11.59 -45.53 -39.60
N GLU A 372 -11.95 -44.27 -39.84
CA GLU A 372 -11.55 -43.05 -39.10
C GLU A 372 -12.08 -42.94 -37.65
N GLY A 373 -12.38 -44.08 -37.01
CA GLY A 373 -12.95 -44.13 -35.66
C GLY A 373 -14.39 -43.59 -35.55
N TYR A 374 -14.81 -43.41 -34.31
CA TYR A 374 -16.11 -42.87 -33.92
C TYR A 374 -15.91 -42.02 -32.67
N LEU A 375 -16.07 -40.70 -32.77
CA LEU A 375 -16.13 -39.81 -31.62
C LEU A 375 -17.57 -39.79 -31.09
N PHE A 376 -17.74 -40.11 -29.81
CA PHE A 376 -18.99 -39.91 -29.09
C PHE A 376 -18.78 -38.85 -28.01
N LYS A 377 -19.75 -37.95 -27.87
CA LYS A 377 -19.89 -37.12 -26.66
C LYS A 377 -20.87 -37.80 -25.71
N VAL A 378 -20.60 -37.74 -24.41
CA VAL A 378 -21.63 -37.90 -23.39
C VAL A 378 -21.90 -36.55 -22.73
N GLU A 379 -23.18 -36.21 -22.63
CA GLU A 379 -23.65 -35.05 -21.89
C GLU A 379 -24.53 -35.59 -20.77
N VAL A 380 -24.26 -35.19 -19.52
CA VAL A 380 -25.14 -35.51 -18.39
C VAL A 380 -25.95 -34.29 -17.97
N TYR A 381 -27.14 -34.50 -17.43
CA TYR A 381 -28.08 -33.47 -17.03
C TYR A 381 -28.71 -33.81 -15.68
N ASP A 382 -28.59 -32.90 -14.73
CA ASP A 382 -28.97 -33.02 -13.31
C ASP A 382 -30.47 -32.69 -13.04
N GLY A 383 -31.05 -31.79 -13.84
CA GLY A 383 -32.37 -31.18 -13.64
C GLY A 383 -32.41 -29.66 -13.89
N ASP A 384 -31.26 -28.99 -13.79
CA ASP A 384 -31.03 -27.56 -13.99
C ASP A 384 -30.09 -27.28 -15.20
N THR A 385 -28.93 -27.94 -15.26
CA THR A 385 -27.89 -27.74 -16.28
C THR A 385 -27.34 -29.03 -16.88
N TYR A 386 -26.82 -28.92 -18.10
CA TYR A 386 -25.96 -29.96 -18.67
C TYR A 386 -24.55 -29.83 -18.12
N SER A 387 -23.77 -30.91 -18.21
CA SER A 387 -22.36 -30.96 -17.88
C SER A 387 -21.57 -29.82 -18.54
N ASP A 388 -20.77 -29.12 -17.74
CA ASP A 388 -19.93 -28.01 -18.19
C ASP A 388 -18.65 -28.48 -18.89
N ASN A 389 -18.23 -29.71 -18.64
CA ASN A 389 -17.17 -30.37 -19.39
C ASN A 389 -17.69 -31.11 -20.63
N ASP A 390 -17.00 -30.90 -21.75
CA ASP A 390 -17.23 -31.63 -23.00
C ASP A 390 -16.55 -33.00 -22.92
N SER A 391 -17.24 -33.98 -22.35
CA SER A 391 -16.72 -35.33 -22.15
C SER A 391 -16.91 -36.20 -23.41
N PHE A 392 -15.79 -36.62 -24.00
CA PHE A 392 -15.76 -37.44 -25.20
C PHE A 392 -15.13 -38.82 -24.97
N VAL A 393 -15.49 -39.77 -25.82
CA VAL A 393 -14.70 -41.00 -26.03
C VAL A 393 -14.54 -41.24 -27.54
N ALA A 394 -13.29 -41.26 -28.00
CA ALA A 394 -12.91 -41.64 -29.35
C ALA A 394 -12.67 -43.16 -29.41
N VAL A 395 -13.57 -43.85 -30.11
CA VAL A 395 -13.44 -45.29 -30.33
C VAL A 395 -12.75 -45.54 -31.68
N SER A 396 -11.43 -45.75 -31.61
CA SER A 396 -10.59 -46.01 -32.79
C SER A 396 -10.81 -47.43 -33.34
N ILE A 397 -11.62 -47.57 -34.39
CA ILE A 397 -11.85 -48.87 -35.07
C ILE A 397 -10.76 -49.12 -36.11
N LYS A 398 -9.56 -49.45 -35.61
CA LYS A 398 -8.38 -49.65 -36.44
C LYS A 398 -8.60 -50.78 -37.47
N PRO A 399 -8.30 -50.57 -38.76
CA PRO A 399 -7.95 -51.67 -39.65
C PRO A 399 -6.61 -52.28 -39.19
N ASN A 400 -6.21 -53.37 -39.83
CA ASN A 400 -4.78 -53.65 -39.88
C ASN A 400 -4.12 -52.66 -40.88
N THR A 401 -3.41 -51.62 -40.35
CA THR A 401 -2.17 -50.91 -40.83
C THR A 401 -2.14 -49.78 -41.94
N GLU A 402 -1.35 -48.70 -41.67
CA GLU A 402 -0.50 -47.79 -42.57
C GLU A 402 -1.14 -46.74 -43.55
N ASP A 403 -0.60 -45.55 -44.00
CA ASP A 403 0.67 -44.71 -43.84
C ASP A 403 0.57 -43.28 -44.56
N LEU A 404 1.36 -42.20 -44.25
CA LEU A 404 1.35 -40.83 -44.91
C LEU A 404 2.66 -39.92 -44.84
N ASP A 405 2.69 -38.74 -45.53
CA ASP A 405 3.82 -37.78 -45.83
C ASP A 405 3.30 -36.32 -46.11
N THR A 406 3.84 -35.26 -45.48
CA THR A 406 3.22 -33.91 -45.35
C THR A 406 4.05 -32.68 -45.77
N ASP A 407 5.28 -32.46 -45.28
CA ASP A 407 6.04 -31.20 -45.52
C ASP A 407 6.51 -31.06 -46.99
N GLY A 408 6.99 -32.17 -47.56
CA GLY A 408 7.53 -32.29 -48.91
C GLY A 408 9.06 -32.46 -49.03
N ASP A 409 9.83 -32.65 -47.96
CA ASP A 409 11.26 -32.99 -47.97
C ASP A 409 11.53 -34.40 -48.55
N THR A 410 10.49 -35.24 -48.60
CA THR A 410 10.41 -36.66 -49.02
C THR A 410 10.64 -37.73 -47.93
N ILE A 411 10.42 -37.36 -46.67
CA ILE A 411 10.39 -38.25 -45.52
C ILE A 411 8.93 -38.38 -45.02
N PRO A 412 8.37 -39.59 -44.90
CA PRO A 412 7.01 -39.79 -44.37
C PRO A 412 6.88 -39.32 -42.92
N ASP A 413 5.76 -38.68 -42.55
CA ASP A 413 5.50 -38.00 -41.26
C ASP A 413 6.01 -38.80 -40.04
N ARG A 414 5.73 -40.11 -40.03
CA ARG A 414 6.18 -41.08 -39.00
C ARG A 414 7.71 -41.26 -38.85
N TYR A 415 8.51 -40.53 -39.62
CA TYR A 415 9.97 -40.51 -39.65
C TYR A 415 10.55 -39.10 -39.77
N ASP A 416 9.70 -38.08 -39.90
CA ASP A 416 10.05 -36.67 -39.82
C ASP A 416 10.10 -36.23 -38.34
N ALA A 417 10.66 -35.05 -38.08
CA ALA A 417 10.75 -34.41 -36.77
C ALA A 417 10.87 -32.87 -36.86
N ASP A 418 10.62 -32.28 -38.03
CA ASP A 418 10.53 -30.85 -38.31
C ASP A 418 9.37 -30.68 -39.34
N GLU A 419 8.18 -31.21 -38.99
CA GLU A 419 6.97 -31.36 -39.82
C GLU A 419 6.50 -30.05 -40.51
N ASP A 420 6.82 -28.90 -39.92
CA ASP A 420 6.54 -27.55 -40.45
C ASP A 420 7.73 -26.93 -41.22
N GLY A 421 8.97 -27.29 -40.87
CA GLY A 421 10.20 -26.87 -41.54
C GLY A 421 10.86 -25.57 -41.05
N ASP A 422 10.40 -24.93 -39.96
CA ASP A 422 11.03 -23.71 -39.42
C ASP A 422 12.39 -23.95 -38.72
N GLY A 423 12.69 -25.17 -38.28
CA GLY A 423 13.90 -25.52 -37.52
C GLY A 423 13.69 -25.72 -36.01
N LEU A 424 12.47 -25.79 -35.52
CA LEU A 424 12.08 -26.31 -34.21
C LEU A 424 11.60 -27.77 -34.36
N LEU A 425 11.97 -28.65 -33.42
CA LEU A 425 11.53 -30.05 -33.42
C LEU A 425 10.16 -30.20 -32.73
N GLU A 426 9.15 -30.78 -33.39
CA GLU A 426 7.83 -31.00 -32.78
C GLU A 426 7.87 -32.02 -31.64
N LEU A 427 7.02 -31.79 -30.63
CA LEU A 427 6.91 -32.62 -29.44
C LEU A 427 5.47 -33.13 -29.25
N PHE A 428 5.23 -34.37 -29.69
CA PHE A 428 3.98 -35.11 -29.46
C PHE A 428 4.16 -36.38 -28.60
N THR A 429 3.06 -36.86 -28.04
CA THR A 429 3.01 -37.76 -26.87
C THR A 429 3.71 -39.12 -27.03
N ASP A 430 3.54 -39.80 -28.16
CA ASP A 430 4.10 -41.15 -28.38
C ASP A 430 5.62 -41.17 -28.67
N GLU A 431 6.16 -40.14 -29.35
CA GLU A 431 7.56 -40.11 -29.83
C GLU A 431 8.52 -39.26 -28.97
N LEU A 432 8.00 -38.44 -28.04
CA LEU A 432 8.76 -37.62 -27.08
C LEU A 432 9.96 -38.39 -26.47
N PHE A 433 9.72 -39.65 -26.13
CA PHE A 433 10.71 -40.52 -25.48
C PHE A 433 11.76 -41.10 -26.43
N ASN A 434 11.56 -41.06 -27.75
CA ASN A 434 12.51 -41.54 -28.76
C ASN A 434 13.43 -40.44 -29.28
N ILE A 435 12.87 -39.27 -29.65
CA ILE A 435 13.62 -38.13 -30.16
C ILE A 435 14.70 -37.68 -29.14
N ILE A 436 14.32 -37.55 -27.87
CA ILE A 436 15.23 -37.12 -26.77
C ILE A 436 16.40 -38.12 -26.52
N LYS A 437 16.33 -39.37 -27.00
CA LYS A 437 17.47 -40.31 -26.93
C LYS A 437 18.60 -39.92 -27.91
N VAL A 438 18.29 -39.19 -28.99
CA VAL A 438 19.22 -38.91 -30.09
C VAL A 438 19.94 -37.58 -29.86
N ARG A 439 21.16 -37.66 -29.32
CA ARG A 439 22.02 -36.48 -29.03
C ARG A 439 22.59 -35.78 -30.28
N ARG A 440 21.78 -35.48 -31.30
CA ARG A 440 22.19 -34.80 -32.55
C ARG A 440 21.05 -34.02 -33.18
N LEU A 441 21.28 -32.73 -33.45
CA LEU A 441 20.45 -31.84 -34.27
C LEU A 441 20.72 -32.09 -35.77
N ASN A 442 20.76 -33.37 -36.13
CA ASN A 442 20.95 -33.93 -37.47
C ASN A 442 20.07 -35.19 -37.53
N LEU A 443 18.79 -35.01 -37.19
CA LEU A 443 17.73 -35.97 -37.45
C LEU A 443 17.38 -35.95 -38.95
N LEU A 444 16.35 -36.71 -39.31
CA LEU A 444 15.57 -36.46 -40.51
C LEU A 444 14.66 -35.22 -40.25
N GLY A 445 14.10 -34.59 -41.28
CA GLY A 445 13.43 -33.28 -41.17
C GLY A 445 14.41 -32.10 -41.20
N CYS A 446 15.04 -31.82 -40.05
CA CYS A 446 15.87 -30.63 -39.77
C CYS A 446 16.46 -29.90 -41.01
N PRO A 447 16.13 -28.60 -41.23
CA PRO A 447 16.73 -27.76 -42.26
C PRO A 447 18.26 -27.82 -42.32
N THR A 448 18.83 -27.43 -43.47
CA THR A 448 20.29 -27.56 -43.75
C THR A 448 21.26 -26.85 -42.78
N GLN A 449 20.76 -26.07 -41.81
CA GLN A 449 21.53 -25.44 -40.73
C GLN A 449 21.51 -26.26 -39.42
N GLY A 450 20.67 -27.28 -39.33
CA GLY A 450 20.30 -28.02 -38.12
C GLY A 450 19.15 -27.36 -37.36
N CYS A 451 18.28 -28.17 -36.75
CA CYS A 451 17.28 -27.69 -35.81
C CYS A 451 17.94 -26.93 -34.64
N ASN A 452 17.27 -25.91 -34.11
CA ASN A 452 17.81 -24.98 -33.10
C ASN A 452 17.00 -24.92 -31.79
N GLY A 453 15.84 -25.58 -31.76
CA GLY A 453 14.93 -25.62 -30.63
C GLY A 453 13.90 -26.75 -30.74
N TYR A 454 12.79 -26.57 -30.02
CA TYR A 454 11.63 -27.46 -30.00
C TYR A 454 10.34 -26.65 -30.05
N GLU A 455 9.23 -27.27 -30.48
CA GLU A 455 7.90 -26.71 -30.29
C GLU A 455 6.86 -27.74 -29.84
N LEU A 456 5.75 -27.26 -29.28
CA LEU A 456 4.60 -28.09 -28.93
C LEU A 456 3.55 -28.06 -30.05
N THR A 457 3.07 -29.23 -30.45
CA THR A 457 1.92 -29.41 -31.36
C THR A 457 0.64 -29.86 -30.64
N ALA A 458 0.73 -30.11 -29.34
CA ALA A 458 -0.38 -30.46 -28.47
C ALA A 458 -0.04 -30.11 -27.00
N ASP A 459 -1.07 -30.05 -26.15
CA ASP A 459 -0.90 -30.04 -24.71
C ASP A 459 -0.28 -31.37 -24.23
N LEU A 460 0.69 -31.30 -23.32
CA LEU A 460 1.32 -32.49 -22.73
C LEU A 460 1.00 -32.55 -21.22
N ASP A 461 0.45 -33.67 -20.78
CA ASP A 461 0.25 -33.98 -19.36
C ASP A 461 1.19 -35.12 -18.92
N PHE A 462 1.77 -34.96 -17.74
CA PHE A 462 2.64 -35.95 -17.12
C PHE A 462 1.91 -36.78 -16.04
N ASP A 463 0.70 -36.41 -15.61
CA ASP A 463 -0.24 -37.29 -14.90
C ASP A 463 -1.00 -38.14 -15.92
N THR A 464 -0.26 -39.05 -16.55
CA THR A 464 -0.72 -39.89 -17.66
C THR A 464 -1.76 -40.92 -17.23
N ASN A 465 -1.83 -41.25 -15.94
CA ASN A 465 -2.86 -42.13 -15.39
C ASN A 465 -4.08 -41.39 -14.78
N GLN A 466 -3.99 -40.07 -14.64
CA GLN A 466 -5.01 -39.17 -14.09
C GLN A 466 -5.45 -39.50 -12.65
N ASP A 467 -4.54 -40.04 -11.82
CA ASP A 467 -4.81 -40.36 -10.42
C ASP A 467 -4.48 -39.21 -9.43
N GLY A 468 -3.91 -38.10 -9.93
CA GLY A 468 -3.51 -36.93 -9.16
C GLY A 468 -2.15 -37.07 -8.47
N GLN A 469 -1.38 -38.14 -8.74
CA GLN A 469 -0.08 -38.41 -8.13
C GLN A 469 0.96 -38.88 -9.15
N ILE A 470 1.64 -37.91 -9.77
CA ILE A 470 2.91 -38.03 -10.53
C ILE A 470 3.79 -39.17 -9.95
N GLY A 471 3.75 -40.38 -10.52
CA GLY A 471 4.08 -41.58 -9.70
C GLY A 471 4.08 -42.96 -10.38
N GLU A 472 4.17 -44.01 -9.54
CA GLU A 472 4.30 -45.43 -9.97
C GLU A 472 2.98 -45.98 -10.56
N GLY A 473 2.71 -45.54 -11.78
CA GLY A 473 1.49 -45.77 -12.55
C GLY A 473 1.55 -45.06 -13.89
N ASP A 474 2.31 -43.95 -13.97
CA ASP A 474 2.56 -43.20 -15.20
C ASP A 474 3.53 -43.87 -16.17
N ASP A 475 3.28 -43.73 -17.46
CA ASP A 475 4.10 -44.31 -18.53
C ASP A 475 5.56 -43.84 -18.49
N TRP A 476 5.80 -42.56 -18.15
CA TRP A 476 7.13 -41.97 -18.06
C TRP A 476 7.98 -42.56 -16.92
N THR A 477 7.39 -43.17 -15.89
CA THR A 477 8.15 -43.79 -14.79
C THR A 477 8.73 -45.17 -15.14
N THR A 478 8.07 -45.91 -16.04
CA THR A 478 8.52 -47.24 -16.48
C THR A 478 9.76 -47.15 -17.37
N LEU A 479 9.89 -46.05 -18.11
CA LEU A 479 11.06 -45.67 -18.86
C LEU A 479 12.11 -45.08 -17.91
N GLN A 480 13.36 -45.60 -17.91
CA GLN A 480 14.44 -45.08 -17.06
C GLN A 480 15.02 -43.74 -17.57
N LEU A 481 14.14 -42.75 -17.74
CA LEU A 481 14.40 -41.42 -18.28
C LEU A 481 15.16 -40.57 -17.26
N ARG A 482 16.48 -40.79 -17.21
CA ARG A 482 17.39 -39.79 -16.66
C ARG A 482 17.49 -38.62 -17.63
N TRP A 483 16.46 -37.79 -17.68
CA TRP A 483 16.65 -36.39 -18.04
C TRP A 483 17.81 -35.86 -17.18
N ARG A 484 18.80 -35.31 -17.86
CA ARG A 484 19.96 -34.67 -17.25
C ARG A 484 20.27 -33.49 -18.15
N GLY A 485 20.19 -32.28 -17.60
CA GLY A 485 20.44 -31.01 -18.27
C GLY A 485 21.89 -30.80 -18.67
N GLU A 486 22.58 -31.81 -19.21
CA GLU A 486 23.83 -31.60 -19.94
C GLU A 486 23.53 -30.99 -21.33
N ALA A 487 22.81 -29.86 -21.33
CA ALA A 487 22.55 -28.97 -22.46
C ALA A 487 23.84 -28.24 -22.89
N ARG A 488 24.95 -28.98 -22.99
CA ARG A 488 26.29 -28.44 -23.20
C ARG A 488 26.42 -27.76 -24.57
N TYR A 489 25.62 -28.17 -25.57
CA TYR A 489 25.67 -27.63 -26.93
C TYR A 489 24.34 -27.64 -27.70
N THR A 490 24.11 -26.52 -28.40
CA THR A 490 23.45 -26.34 -29.72
C THR A 490 21.93 -26.21 -29.91
N ALA A 491 21.04 -26.60 -29.00
CA ALA A 491 19.62 -26.20 -29.08
C ALA A 491 19.16 -25.59 -27.75
N PHE A 492 18.24 -24.63 -27.82
CA PHE A 492 17.74 -23.86 -26.66
C PHE A 492 16.36 -23.26 -26.90
N ASN A 493 16.05 -22.84 -28.14
CA ASN A 493 14.78 -22.17 -28.42
C ASN A 493 13.59 -23.10 -28.13
N PHE A 494 12.48 -22.52 -27.66
CA PHE A 494 11.27 -23.27 -27.34
C PHE A 494 10.04 -22.43 -27.63
N ASP A 495 9.13 -22.94 -28.47
CA ASP A 495 7.79 -22.37 -28.63
C ASP A 495 6.75 -23.30 -28.00
N GLY A 496 5.92 -22.76 -27.11
CA GLY A 496 4.76 -23.47 -26.61
C GLY A 496 3.60 -23.47 -27.59
N ASN A 497 3.59 -22.62 -28.63
CA ASN A 497 2.48 -22.46 -29.58
C ASN A 497 1.10 -22.24 -28.92
N LEU A 498 1.08 -21.69 -27.70
CA LEU A 498 -0.07 -21.51 -26.80
C LEU A 498 -0.61 -22.80 -26.16
N HIS A 499 0.11 -23.92 -26.30
CA HIS A 499 -0.12 -25.17 -25.56
C HIS A 499 0.45 -25.13 -24.14
N SER A 500 -0.02 -26.09 -23.35
CA SER A 500 0.30 -26.25 -21.93
C SER A 500 1.14 -27.50 -21.63
N LEU A 501 2.03 -27.36 -20.64
CA LEU A 501 2.72 -28.46 -19.97
C LEU A 501 2.13 -28.61 -18.57
N ASN A 502 1.43 -29.72 -18.34
CA ASN A 502 0.65 -29.96 -17.14
C ASN A 502 1.33 -31.00 -16.24
N ASN A 503 1.25 -30.81 -14.91
CA ASN A 503 1.74 -31.76 -13.90
C ASN A 503 3.23 -32.12 -14.04
N LEU A 504 4.06 -31.20 -14.54
CA LEU A 504 5.48 -31.45 -14.87
C LEU A 504 6.26 -31.93 -13.62
N PRO A 505 6.86 -33.14 -13.62
CA PRO A 505 7.51 -33.70 -12.44
C PRO A 505 8.71 -32.86 -11.99
N GLY A 506 8.80 -32.55 -10.68
CA GLY A 506 9.88 -31.77 -10.07
C GLY A 506 11.30 -32.38 -10.19
N ASN A 507 11.44 -33.59 -10.75
CA ASN A 507 12.72 -34.20 -11.09
C ASN A 507 13.14 -33.99 -12.57
N LEU A 508 12.23 -33.55 -13.44
CA LEU A 508 12.50 -33.19 -14.85
C LEU A 508 12.82 -31.70 -15.01
N THR A 509 12.29 -30.84 -14.14
CA THR A 509 12.64 -29.41 -14.05
C THR A 509 14.12 -29.16 -13.71
N TYR A 510 14.82 -30.14 -13.11
CA TYR A 510 16.28 -30.14 -12.95
C TYR A 510 17.07 -30.07 -14.27
N SER A 511 16.40 -30.18 -15.42
CA SER A 511 17.04 -30.58 -16.67
C SER A 511 16.53 -29.90 -17.94
N PHE A 512 15.58 -28.95 -17.85
CA PHE A 512 15.06 -28.26 -19.03
C PHE A 512 16.13 -27.32 -19.63
N ILE A 513 16.58 -26.33 -18.87
CA ILE A 513 17.66 -25.41 -19.27
C ILE A 513 18.58 -25.12 -18.08
N ASP A 514 19.75 -25.74 -18.06
CA ASP A 514 20.92 -25.35 -17.25
C ASP A 514 21.90 -24.61 -18.18
N ALA A 515 21.93 -23.27 -18.10
CA ALA A 515 22.65 -22.44 -19.06
C ALA A 515 24.17 -22.60 -18.89
N PRO A 516 24.90 -23.20 -19.86
CA PRO A 516 26.27 -23.63 -19.62
C PRO A 516 27.24 -22.46 -19.39
N TYR A 517 28.30 -22.73 -18.63
CA TYR A 517 29.39 -21.80 -18.29
C TYR A 517 30.27 -21.44 -19.52
N LEU A 518 29.67 -20.75 -20.51
CA LEU A 518 30.17 -20.52 -21.86
C LEU A 518 31.30 -19.50 -21.92
N SER A 519 32.47 -19.98 -21.51
CA SER A 519 33.77 -19.29 -21.57
C SER A 519 34.43 -19.29 -22.96
N GLU A 520 33.84 -19.98 -23.95
CA GLU A 520 34.31 -19.93 -25.34
C GLU A 520 33.80 -18.68 -26.11
N PRO A 521 34.59 -18.14 -27.06
CA PRO A 521 34.48 -16.74 -27.47
C PRO A 521 33.72 -16.46 -28.78
N ILE A 522 33.37 -15.18 -28.96
CA ILE A 522 33.12 -14.45 -30.23
C ILE A 522 31.70 -14.43 -30.84
N GLU A 523 30.79 -15.37 -30.56
CA GLU A 523 29.38 -15.26 -31.03
C GLU A 523 28.40 -14.83 -29.94
N ALA A 524 27.83 -13.63 -30.14
CA ALA A 524 26.58 -13.21 -29.52
C ALA A 524 25.43 -14.10 -30.02
N LYS A 525 24.58 -14.58 -29.11
CA LYS A 525 23.39 -15.40 -29.43
C LYS A 525 22.21 -14.95 -28.60
N ALA A 526 21.06 -14.85 -29.27
CA ALA A 526 19.77 -14.68 -28.64
C ALA A 526 19.10 -16.04 -28.45
N TYR A 527 18.30 -16.15 -27.42
CA TYR A 527 17.59 -17.35 -27.00
C TYR A 527 16.15 -16.97 -26.67
N PHE A 528 15.19 -17.81 -27.07
CA PHE A 528 13.77 -17.52 -26.90
C PHE A 528 13.05 -18.72 -26.26
N VAL A 529 12.25 -18.44 -25.23
CA VAL A 529 11.21 -19.36 -24.73
C VAL A 529 9.92 -18.56 -24.75
N ARG A 530 8.88 -19.04 -25.44
CA ARG A 530 7.66 -18.25 -25.63
C ARG A 530 6.36 -19.05 -25.72
N ASN A 531 5.23 -18.35 -25.59
CA ASN A 531 3.86 -18.85 -25.80
C ASN A 531 3.53 -20.13 -25.01
N LEU A 532 3.98 -20.22 -23.77
CA LEU A 532 3.99 -21.47 -23.02
C LEU A 532 3.24 -21.33 -21.69
N GLN A 533 2.21 -22.17 -21.50
CA GLN A 533 1.56 -22.33 -20.20
C GLN A 533 2.14 -23.54 -19.45
N LEU A 534 2.38 -23.39 -18.15
CA LEU A 534 3.04 -24.36 -17.29
C LEU A 534 2.20 -24.55 -16.03
N ASN A 535 1.42 -25.64 -15.94
CA ASN A 535 0.39 -25.82 -14.92
C ASN A 535 0.73 -26.90 -13.89
N SER A 536 0.20 -26.72 -12.67
CA SER A 536 0.26 -27.70 -11.57
C SER A 536 1.68 -28.20 -11.27
N ILE A 537 2.68 -27.35 -11.50
CA ILE A 537 4.07 -27.70 -11.23
C ILE A 537 4.31 -27.45 -9.75
N ASP A 538 4.45 -28.51 -8.94
CA ASP A 538 4.93 -28.43 -7.57
C ASP A 538 6.40 -28.91 -7.51
N ILE A 539 7.31 -28.02 -7.10
CA ILE A 539 8.75 -28.32 -6.96
C ILE A 539 9.15 -28.21 -5.49
N ASP A 540 9.79 -29.27 -4.98
CA ASP A 540 10.35 -29.33 -3.63
C ASP A 540 11.85 -29.70 -3.68
N TRP A 541 12.67 -28.96 -2.90
CA TRP A 541 14.13 -29.07 -2.70
C TRP A 541 15.10 -28.58 -3.80
N GLN A 542 16.09 -27.81 -3.32
CA GLN A 542 17.33 -27.33 -3.97
C GLN A 542 17.24 -26.49 -5.25
N HIS A 543 16.19 -26.60 -6.05
CA HIS A 543 16.08 -25.93 -7.35
C HIS A 543 14.74 -25.21 -7.50
N ASN A 544 14.81 -23.91 -7.82
CA ASN A 544 13.86 -22.95 -7.26
C ASN A 544 13.18 -22.07 -8.33
N GLY A 545 12.65 -22.68 -9.38
CA GLY A 545 11.94 -22.02 -10.49
C GLY A 545 11.79 -22.97 -11.68
N LEU A 546 11.12 -22.50 -12.74
CA LEU A 546 11.17 -23.12 -14.08
C LEU A 546 12.62 -23.33 -14.55
N PHE A 547 13.46 -22.33 -14.30
CA PHE A 547 14.90 -22.36 -14.47
C PHE A 547 15.57 -22.25 -13.11
N SER A 548 16.32 -23.29 -12.73
CA SER A 548 17.03 -23.32 -11.45
C SER A 548 18.16 -22.28 -11.40
N GLN A 549 18.91 -22.15 -12.50
CA GLN A 549 19.93 -21.13 -12.70
C GLN A 549 20.06 -20.74 -14.18
N VAL A 550 20.14 -19.44 -14.45
CA VAL A 550 20.45 -18.88 -15.79
C VAL A 550 21.72 -18.06 -15.69
N GLN A 551 22.76 -18.44 -16.44
CA GLN A 551 24.03 -17.70 -16.52
C GLN A 551 24.30 -17.23 -17.95
N LEU A 552 24.29 -15.91 -18.20
CA LEU A 552 24.63 -15.33 -19.50
C LEU A 552 25.90 -14.50 -19.41
N SER A 553 26.78 -14.64 -20.42
CA SER A 553 27.94 -13.76 -20.52
C SER A 553 28.42 -13.52 -21.94
N ASN A 554 29.02 -12.35 -22.15
CA ASN A 554 29.68 -11.89 -23.38
C ASN A 554 28.71 -11.66 -24.56
N GLY A 555 27.70 -10.80 -24.38
CA GLY A 555 26.80 -10.42 -25.48
C GLY A 555 25.72 -11.45 -25.81
N ARG A 556 25.22 -12.20 -24.82
CA ARG A 556 24.14 -13.18 -25.00
C ARG A 556 22.83 -12.65 -24.43
N SER A 557 21.71 -12.96 -25.07
CA SER A 557 20.39 -12.58 -24.58
C SER A 557 19.45 -13.78 -24.41
N LEU A 558 18.54 -13.69 -23.45
CA LEU A 558 17.40 -14.58 -23.28
C LEU A 558 16.13 -13.74 -23.18
N THR A 559 15.16 -14.04 -24.02
CA THR A 559 13.82 -13.46 -23.97
C THR A 559 12.83 -14.55 -23.54
N LEU A 560 12.11 -14.27 -22.48
CA LEU A 560 10.94 -15.02 -22.01
C LEU A 560 9.71 -14.19 -22.39
N GLU A 561 8.85 -14.71 -23.26
CA GLU A 561 7.75 -13.94 -23.87
C GLU A 561 6.43 -14.72 -23.77
N ASN A 562 5.38 -14.13 -23.20
CA ASN A 562 4.07 -14.80 -23.10
C ASN A 562 4.17 -16.20 -22.43
N ILE A 563 4.79 -16.25 -21.24
CA ILE A 563 4.92 -17.47 -20.42
C ILE A 563 4.10 -17.31 -19.15
N SER A 564 3.19 -18.25 -18.89
CA SER A 564 2.41 -18.30 -17.65
C SER A 564 2.74 -19.56 -16.84
N VAL A 565 3.05 -19.38 -15.55
CA VAL A 565 3.43 -20.48 -14.64
C VAL A 565 2.47 -20.54 -13.46
N THR A 566 1.91 -21.72 -13.18
CA THR A 566 1.08 -21.98 -12.01
C THR A 566 1.57 -23.19 -11.21
N GLY A 567 1.37 -23.15 -9.89
CA GLY A 567 1.80 -24.19 -8.95
C GLY A 567 2.73 -23.69 -7.85
N ASN A 568 2.98 -24.51 -6.84
CA ASN A 568 3.66 -24.13 -5.61
C ASN A 568 5.18 -24.38 -5.66
N ARG A 569 5.92 -23.76 -4.74
CA ARG A 569 7.38 -23.91 -4.62
C ARG A 569 7.76 -24.02 -3.15
N SER A 570 8.55 -25.03 -2.78
CA SER A 570 9.05 -25.18 -1.41
C SER A 570 10.54 -25.53 -1.34
N GLY A 571 11.21 -24.93 -0.34
CA GLY A 571 12.60 -25.23 -0.02
C GLY A 571 13.65 -24.60 -0.95
N GLY A 572 14.91 -25.02 -0.78
CA GLY A 572 16.06 -24.34 -1.39
C GLY A 572 16.31 -22.94 -0.81
N THR A 573 17.21 -22.17 -1.41
CA THR A 573 17.59 -20.82 -0.94
C THR A 573 16.84 -19.72 -1.68
N ASN A 574 16.87 -19.72 -3.02
CA ASN A 574 16.45 -18.59 -3.85
C ASN A 574 15.12 -18.88 -4.57
N VAL A 575 14.02 -19.01 -3.80
CA VAL A 575 12.68 -19.43 -4.24
C VAL A 575 12.07 -18.51 -5.31
N SER A 576 11.58 -19.07 -6.42
CA SER A 576 10.82 -18.34 -7.43
C SER A 576 9.85 -19.21 -8.23
N GLY A 577 8.93 -18.57 -8.95
CA GLY A 577 8.14 -19.20 -10.00
C GLY A 577 8.98 -19.52 -11.25
N MET A 578 9.77 -18.56 -11.75
CA MET A 578 10.45 -18.63 -13.06
C MET A 578 11.97 -18.82 -12.99
N ILE A 579 12.78 -17.86 -12.50
CA ILE A 579 14.25 -18.01 -12.42
C ILE A 579 14.74 -17.95 -10.97
N GLY A 580 15.24 -19.08 -10.44
CA GLY A 580 15.78 -19.12 -9.08
C GLY A 580 17.00 -18.23 -8.89
N ILE A 581 18.03 -18.44 -9.72
CA ILE A 581 19.27 -17.63 -9.73
C ILE A 581 19.56 -17.13 -11.15
N LEU A 582 19.59 -15.82 -11.34
CA LEU A 582 19.99 -15.17 -12.59
C LEU A 582 21.38 -14.53 -12.44
N ASP A 583 22.30 -14.78 -13.36
CA ASP A 583 23.64 -14.18 -13.37
C ASP A 583 24.03 -13.72 -14.79
N ILE A 584 23.93 -12.42 -15.04
CA ILE A 584 24.12 -11.82 -16.37
C ILE A 584 25.26 -10.82 -16.37
N ARG A 585 26.29 -11.11 -17.19
CA ARG A 585 27.56 -10.37 -17.18
C ARG A 585 28.02 -9.92 -18.57
N ARG A 586 28.72 -8.79 -18.65
CA ARG A 586 29.43 -8.32 -19.87
C ARG A 586 28.52 -8.18 -21.10
N SER A 587 27.71 -7.12 -21.08
CA SER A 587 26.78 -6.73 -22.16
C SER A 587 25.78 -7.83 -22.53
N SER A 588 25.35 -8.62 -21.56
CA SER A 588 24.28 -9.60 -21.74
C SER A 588 22.92 -8.97 -21.39
N GLN A 589 21.82 -9.58 -21.82
CA GLN A 589 20.47 -9.06 -21.62
C GLN A 589 19.50 -10.18 -21.23
N VAL A 590 18.55 -9.91 -20.34
CA VAL A 590 17.39 -10.79 -20.13
C VAL A 590 16.12 -9.96 -20.12
N ASP A 591 15.14 -10.44 -20.87
CA ASP A 591 13.84 -9.79 -21.04
C ASP A 591 12.73 -10.75 -20.59
N PHE A 592 11.90 -10.32 -19.66
CA PHE A 592 10.58 -10.91 -19.39
C PHE A 592 9.54 -10.00 -20.03
N ILE A 593 8.72 -10.55 -20.92
CA ILE A 593 7.68 -9.85 -21.68
C ILE A 593 6.39 -10.64 -21.48
N THR A 594 5.34 -9.97 -20.98
CA THR A 594 4.03 -10.58 -20.70
C THR A 594 4.10 -11.91 -19.91
N CYS A 595 5.07 -12.03 -19.01
CA CYS A 595 5.24 -13.21 -18.16
C CYS A 595 4.37 -13.13 -16.89
N SER A 596 3.83 -14.26 -16.44
CA SER A 596 3.06 -14.34 -15.21
C SER A 596 3.43 -15.54 -14.33
N TYR A 597 3.36 -15.35 -13.00
CA TYR A 597 3.41 -16.43 -12.03
C TYR A 597 2.26 -16.35 -11.01
N GLN A 598 1.65 -17.50 -10.70
CA GLN A 598 0.61 -17.64 -9.68
C GLN A 598 0.84 -18.89 -8.81
N GLY A 599 0.95 -18.70 -7.50
CA GLY A 599 1.13 -19.82 -6.56
C GLY A 599 1.65 -19.42 -5.18
N ASN A 600 1.96 -20.42 -4.37
CA ASN A 600 2.52 -20.22 -3.02
C ASN A 600 4.03 -20.48 -3.02
N LEU A 601 4.80 -19.52 -2.48
CA LEU A 601 6.25 -19.60 -2.30
C LEU A 601 6.59 -19.82 -0.82
N LEU A 602 7.04 -21.02 -0.46
CA LEU A 602 7.45 -21.42 0.89
C LEU A 602 8.98 -21.45 1.01
N ASN A 603 9.57 -20.30 1.39
CA ASN A 603 11.02 -20.17 1.57
C ASN A 603 11.43 -20.18 3.04
N LEU A 604 12.07 -21.28 3.46
CA LEU A 604 12.54 -21.47 4.83
C LEU A 604 14.02 -21.06 5.05
N ALA A 605 14.70 -20.47 4.06
CA ALA A 605 16.16 -20.34 4.09
C ALA A 605 16.78 -19.05 3.52
N SER A 606 16.27 -18.44 2.44
CA SER A 606 16.88 -17.20 1.89
C SER A 606 15.91 -16.28 1.10
N THR A 607 16.19 -15.98 -0.18
CA THR A 607 15.50 -14.97 -1.00
C THR A 607 14.29 -15.53 -1.76
N ALA A 608 13.19 -14.79 -1.83
CA ALA A 608 12.00 -15.24 -2.56
C ALA A 608 11.46 -14.14 -3.48
N GLY A 609 11.15 -14.47 -4.74
CA GLY A 609 10.53 -13.56 -5.69
C GLY A 609 9.63 -14.27 -6.69
N GLY A 610 8.47 -13.71 -7.02
CA GLY A 610 7.49 -14.35 -7.92
C GLY A 610 8.08 -14.76 -9.27
N LEU A 611 8.78 -13.84 -9.94
CA LEU A 611 9.47 -14.11 -11.20
C LEU A 611 10.92 -14.55 -10.95
N ILE A 612 11.67 -13.87 -10.08
CA ILE A 612 13.11 -14.10 -9.89
C ILE A 612 13.50 -14.17 -8.40
N GLY A 613 14.21 -15.23 -8.00
CA GLY A 613 14.68 -15.41 -6.62
C GLY A 613 15.86 -14.49 -6.27
N GLU A 614 16.93 -14.55 -7.06
CA GLU A 614 18.12 -13.70 -6.98
C GLU A 614 18.61 -13.32 -8.39
N ALA A 615 19.01 -12.06 -8.59
CA ALA A 615 19.59 -11.55 -9.84
C ALA A 615 20.95 -10.85 -9.62
N THR A 616 21.99 -11.30 -10.32
CA THR A 616 23.28 -10.61 -10.47
C THR A 616 23.34 -9.96 -11.86
N VAL A 617 23.47 -8.63 -11.94
CA VAL A 617 23.37 -7.84 -13.18
C VAL A 617 24.60 -6.96 -13.36
N TYR A 618 25.63 -7.49 -14.03
CA TYR A 618 26.95 -6.85 -14.14
C TYR A 618 27.28 -6.40 -15.58
N SER A 619 27.43 -5.09 -15.81
CA SER A 619 27.62 -4.49 -17.15
C SER A 619 26.56 -4.93 -18.18
N SER A 620 25.33 -5.19 -17.72
CA SER A 620 24.29 -5.95 -18.43
C SER A 620 22.90 -5.40 -18.07
N THR A 621 21.85 -5.83 -18.79
CA THR A 621 20.49 -5.32 -18.61
C THR A 621 19.50 -6.43 -18.25
N LEU A 622 18.66 -6.21 -17.24
CA LEU A 622 17.47 -7.01 -16.96
C LEU A 622 16.23 -6.13 -17.19
N ASN A 623 15.31 -6.59 -18.03
CA ASN A 623 14.02 -5.95 -18.26
C ASN A 623 12.90 -6.90 -17.82
N ILE A 624 11.93 -6.37 -17.06
CA ILE A 624 10.66 -7.01 -16.75
C ILE A 624 9.56 -6.07 -17.24
N VAL A 625 8.78 -6.51 -18.22
CA VAL A 625 7.91 -5.65 -19.03
C VAL A 625 6.53 -6.30 -19.17
N ASP A 626 5.47 -5.54 -18.88
CA ASP A 626 4.07 -5.99 -18.96
C ASP A 626 3.80 -7.32 -18.20
N SER A 627 4.57 -7.59 -17.14
CA SER A 627 4.66 -8.89 -16.45
C SER A 627 4.19 -8.80 -15.00
N HIS A 628 3.69 -9.90 -14.42
CA HIS A 628 3.07 -9.84 -13.09
C HIS A 628 3.21 -11.10 -12.22
N SER A 629 2.97 -10.95 -10.92
CA SER A 629 2.94 -12.06 -9.95
C SER A 629 1.78 -11.96 -8.97
N THR A 630 1.04 -13.05 -8.81
CA THR A 630 -0.09 -13.17 -7.86
C THR A 630 0.20 -14.30 -6.89
N THR A 631 0.80 -13.95 -5.74
CA THR A 631 1.50 -14.94 -4.89
C THR A 631 1.29 -14.72 -3.40
N SER A 632 1.20 -15.82 -2.65
CA SER A 632 1.48 -15.80 -1.20
C SER A 632 2.93 -16.25 -0.98
N ILE A 633 3.73 -15.41 -0.34
CA ILE A 633 5.14 -15.65 -0.05
C ILE A 633 5.30 -15.73 1.46
N ASN A 634 5.61 -16.91 2.00
CA ASN A 634 6.10 -17.04 3.37
C ASN A 634 7.61 -17.28 3.34
N GLY A 635 8.37 -16.32 3.86
CA GLY A 635 9.81 -16.23 3.60
C GLY A 635 10.66 -15.78 4.77
N ALA A 636 11.98 -16.04 4.64
CA ALA A 636 12.96 -15.76 5.68
C ALA A 636 13.70 -14.41 5.52
N GLU A 637 14.30 -14.12 4.35
CA GLU A 637 15.35 -13.09 4.26
C GLU A 637 15.00 -11.88 3.37
N ASN A 638 15.06 -12.03 2.04
CA ASN A 638 14.86 -10.94 1.08
C ASN A 638 13.66 -11.31 0.19
N LEU A 639 12.52 -10.65 0.39
CA LEU A 639 11.22 -11.07 -0.16
C LEU A 639 10.67 -10.00 -1.11
N GLY A 640 10.37 -10.38 -2.35
CA GLY A 640 9.82 -9.49 -3.38
C GLY A 640 8.60 -10.10 -4.06
N GLY A 641 7.61 -9.31 -4.47
CA GLY A 641 6.53 -9.84 -5.32
C GLY A 641 7.03 -10.26 -6.71
N LEU A 642 7.98 -9.53 -7.30
CA LEU A 642 8.62 -9.90 -8.58
C LEU A 642 10.03 -10.44 -8.40
N ILE A 643 10.91 -9.72 -7.67
CA ILE A 643 12.32 -10.08 -7.48
C ILE A 643 12.72 -10.09 -5.99
N GLY A 644 13.21 -11.22 -5.48
CA GLY A 644 13.64 -11.33 -4.07
C GLY A 644 14.86 -10.46 -3.75
N TYR A 645 15.94 -10.61 -4.51
CA TYR A 645 17.20 -9.89 -4.32
C TYR A 645 17.87 -9.53 -5.65
N VAL A 646 18.48 -8.35 -5.72
CA VAL A 646 19.26 -7.85 -6.85
C VAL A 646 20.65 -7.40 -6.39
N SER A 647 21.69 -7.86 -7.06
CA SER A 647 23.04 -7.32 -6.99
C SER A 647 23.49 -6.75 -8.34
N ALA A 648 23.84 -5.46 -8.40
CA ALA A 648 24.14 -4.78 -9.65
C ALA A 648 25.48 -4.02 -9.63
N SER A 649 26.21 -4.06 -10.75
CA SER A 649 27.48 -3.32 -10.95
C SER A 649 27.66 -2.98 -12.43
N THR A 650 27.64 -1.70 -12.78
CA THR A 650 27.46 -1.17 -14.14
C THR A 650 26.25 -1.73 -14.89
N GLY A 651 25.25 -2.23 -14.15
CA GLY A 651 24.06 -2.88 -14.68
C GLY A 651 22.80 -2.03 -14.56
N ILE A 652 21.82 -2.34 -15.40
CA ILE A 652 20.52 -1.67 -15.47
C ILE A 652 19.43 -2.70 -15.19
N VAL A 653 18.50 -2.40 -14.29
CA VAL A 653 17.32 -3.22 -14.01
C VAL A 653 16.08 -2.37 -14.20
N ASN A 654 15.26 -2.74 -15.19
CA ASN A 654 14.02 -2.04 -15.53
C ASN A 654 12.82 -2.93 -15.19
N ILE A 655 11.86 -2.39 -14.45
CA ILE A 655 10.55 -2.98 -14.17
C ILE A 655 9.51 -1.98 -14.72
N VAL A 656 8.81 -2.37 -15.77
CA VAL A 656 8.00 -1.47 -16.60
C VAL A 656 6.61 -2.05 -16.80
N ARG A 657 5.54 -1.27 -16.53
CA ARG A 657 4.13 -1.72 -16.61
C ARG A 657 3.87 -3.08 -15.95
N SER A 658 4.60 -3.35 -14.87
CA SER A 658 4.65 -4.66 -14.22
C SER A 658 4.16 -4.56 -12.78
N HIS A 659 3.51 -5.60 -12.27
CA HIS A 659 2.80 -5.48 -10.99
C HIS A 659 2.77 -6.75 -10.15
N SER A 660 2.45 -6.59 -8.86
CA SER A 660 2.28 -7.69 -7.92
C SER A 660 1.02 -7.58 -7.06
N SER A 661 0.48 -8.74 -6.71
CA SER A 661 -0.68 -8.89 -5.82
C SER A 661 -0.53 -10.15 -4.94
N GLY A 662 -1.36 -10.24 -3.89
CA GLY A 662 -1.30 -11.32 -2.90
C GLY A 662 -0.69 -10.85 -1.58
N GLU A 663 0.16 -11.67 -0.97
CA GLU A 663 0.61 -11.49 0.41
C GLU A 663 2.09 -11.87 0.59
N ILE A 664 2.82 -11.10 1.40
CA ILE A 664 4.16 -11.47 1.90
C ILE A 664 4.05 -11.58 3.42
N THR A 665 4.24 -12.80 3.94
CA THR A 665 4.32 -13.09 5.37
C THR A 665 5.74 -13.49 5.76
N LYS A 666 6.11 -13.27 7.03
CA LYS A 666 7.32 -13.85 7.62
C LYS A 666 6.98 -14.54 8.95
N THR A 667 6.99 -15.87 8.97
CA THR A 667 6.84 -16.65 10.22
C THR A 667 8.20 -16.99 10.82
N GLY A 668 8.77 -16.09 11.63
CA GLY A 668 10.06 -16.28 12.29
C GLY A 668 10.36 -15.23 13.36
N PRO A 669 11.50 -15.32 14.08
CA PRO A 669 11.95 -14.26 14.98
C PRO A 669 12.27 -12.97 14.20
N ILE A 670 12.17 -11.82 14.88
CA ILE A 670 12.56 -10.53 14.30
C ILE A 670 14.07 -10.51 14.07
N GLU A 671 14.47 -10.30 12.82
CA GLU A 671 15.86 -10.29 12.39
C GLU A 671 16.17 -8.95 11.72
N SER A 672 17.21 -8.27 12.21
CA SER A 672 17.53 -6.88 11.85
C SER A 672 17.93 -6.64 10.39
N TRP A 673 17.99 -7.70 9.60
CA TRP A 673 18.52 -7.76 8.25
C TRP A 673 17.54 -8.42 7.26
N ALA A 674 16.30 -8.72 7.68
CA ALA A 674 15.23 -9.20 6.82
C ALA A 674 14.49 -8.03 6.15
N LEU A 675 14.26 -8.15 4.83
CA LEU A 675 13.90 -7.05 3.93
C LEU A 675 12.75 -7.50 3.03
N SER A 676 11.72 -6.66 2.83
CA SER A 676 10.51 -7.08 2.12
C SER A 676 9.94 -5.96 1.25
N GLY A 677 9.64 -6.26 -0.02
CA GLY A 677 9.24 -5.29 -1.03
C GLY A 677 8.11 -5.80 -1.91
N GLY A 678 7.13 -4.96 -2.26
CA GLY A 678 6.03 -5.42 -3.11
C GLY A 678 6.47 -5.82 -4.51
N LEU A 679 7.45 -5.14 -5.11
CA LEU A 679 8.08 -5.54 -6.37
C LEU A 679 9.46 -6.17 -6.14
N VAL A 680 10.34 -5.49 -5.39
CA VAL A 680 11.75 -5.88 -5.19
C VAL A 680 12.08 -5.91 -3.70
N GLY A 681 12.52 -7.05 -3.17
CA GLY A 681 12.87 -7.18 -1.75
C GLY A 681 14.07 -6.31 -1.35
N HIS A 682 15.18 -6.43 -2.08
CA HIS A 682 16.42 -5.71 -1.81
C HIS A 682 17.28 -5.52 -3.06
N PHE A 683 17.71 -4.29 -3.31
CA PHE A 683 18.68 -3.92 -4.33
C PHE A 683 20.01 -3.47 -3.70
N ASN A 684 21.12 -4.07 -4.12
CA ASN A 684 22.45 -3.86 -3.57
C ASN A 684 23.49 -3.57 -4.68
N SER A 685 24.18 -2.42 -4.58
CA SER A 685 25.29 -2.06 -5.48
C SER A 685 26.53 -1.64 -4.69
N ASN A 686 27.25 -2.64 -4.16
CA ASN A 686 28.45 -2.47 -3.31
C ASN A 686 29.65 -3.38 -3.67
N TRP A 687 29.51 -4.39 -4.53
CA TRP A 687 30.44 -5.53 -4.60
C TRP A 687 31.61 -5.40 -5.61
N ASP A 688 31.88 -4.21 -6.15
CA ASP A 688 32.85 -4.02 -7.24
C ASP A 688 33.60 -2.67 -7.14
N ASP A 689 34.71 -2.53 -7.86
CA ASP A 689 35.59 -1.34 -7.84
C ASP A 689 34.93 -0.07 -8.42
N GLN A 690 33.84 -0.20 -9.19
CA GLN A 690 33.05 0.89 -9.78
C GLN A 690 31.53 0.60 -9.67
N PRO A 691 30.93 0.71 -8.48
CA PRO A 691 29.55 0.28 -8.25
C PRO A 691 28.53 1.36 -8.67
N TYR A 692 28.46 1.64 -9.97
CA TYR A 692 27.37 2.40 -10.60
C TYR A 692 26.26 1.43 -11.01
N ALA A 693 24.99 1.66 -10.70
CA ALA A 693 23.90 0.88 -11.27
C ALA A 693 22.60 1.70 -11.36
N GLU A 694 21.62 1.17 -12.09
CA GLU A 694 20.30 1.78 -12.27
C GLU A 694 19.21 0.76 -11.91
N LEU A 695 18.27 1.15 -11.03
CA LEU A 695 17.01 0.46 -10.80
C LEU A 695 15.88 1.42 -11.18
N ASN A 696 15.16 1.08 -12.25
CA ASN A 696 14.04 1.85 -12.76
C ASN A 696 12.75 1.06 -12.57
N ILE A 697 11.81 1.61 -11.79
CA ILE A 697 10.45 1.12 -11.61
C ILE A 697 9.54 2.17 -12.26
N ILE A 698 8.95 1.84 -13.42
CA ILE A 698 8.24 2.78 -14.28
C ILE A 698 6.85 2.25 -14.63
N ASP A 699 5.82 3.11 -14.55
CA ASP A 699 4.42 2.78 -14.84
C ASP A 699 3.92 1.51 -14.12
N SER A 700 4.45 1.21 -12.93
CA SER A 700 4.39 -0.12 -12.25
C SER A 700 3.79 -0.02 -10.84
N TYR A 701 3.20 -1.10 -10.31
CA TYR A 701 2.47 -1.02 -9.04
C TYR A 701 2.44 -2.29 -8.19
N SER A 702 2.10 -2.13 -6.91
CA SER A 702 1.88 -3.24 -5.98
C SER A 702 0.60 -3.05 -5.18
N THR A 703 -0.13 -4.16 -5.06
CA THR A 703 -1.33 -4.31 -4.21
C THR A 703 -1.11 -5.37 -3.13
N MET A 704 0.13 -5.84 -2.95
CA MET A 704 0.45 -6.88 -1.98
C MET A 704 0.24 -6.41 -0.52
N ASN A 705 -0.19 -7.33 0.33
CA ASN A 705 -0.17 -7.15 1.78
C ASN A 705 1.15 -7.69 2.35
N LEU A 706 2.04 -6.79 2.78
CA LEU A 706 3.34 -7.13 3.39
C LEU A 706 3.18 -7.24 4.92
N LEU A 707 2.56 -8.33 5.37
CA LEU A 707 2.34 -8.63 6.79
C LEU A 707 3.61 -9.27 7.40
N THR A 708 4.67 -8.47 7.51
CA THR A 708 6.01 -8.94 7.88
C THR A 708 6.46 -8.38 9.22
N ASN A 709 7.44 -9.06 9.84
CA ASN A 709 8.18 -8.52 10.98
C ASN A 709 9.59 -8.02 10.59
N SER A 710 9.83 -7.85 9.28
CA SER A 710 11.07 -7.40 8.67
C SER A 710 11.52 -6.00 9.12
N SER A 711 12.82 -5.72 9.06
CA SER A 711 13.38 -4.44 9.53
C SER A 711 13.26 -3.32 8.51
N GLN A 712 13.12 -3.63 7.22
CA GLN A 712 12.96 -2.65 6.13
C GLN A 712 11.89 -3.18 5.17
N VAL A 713 10.78 -2.44 5.06
CA VAL A 713 9.58 -2.91 4.34
C VAL A 713 9.06 -1.80 3.43
N GLY A 714 8.94 -2.10 2.13
CA GLY A 714 8.51 -1.13 1.11
C GLY A 714 7.35 -1.66 0.28
N GLY A 715 6.31 -0.86 0.08
CA GLY A 715 5.21 -1.27 -0.81
C GLY A 715 5.64 -1.52 -2.26
N LEU A 716 6.77 -0.95 -2.73
CA LEU A 716 7.45 -1.35 -3.97
C LEU A 716 8.84 -1.96 -3.72
N LEU A 717 9.69 -1.33 -2.92
CA LEU A 717 11.11 -1.69 -2.74
C LEU A 717 11.51 -1.75 -1.27
N GLY A 718 11.87 -2.93 -0.75
CA GLY A 718 12.18 -3.10 0.68
C GLY A 718 13.43 -2.32 1.11
N ARG A 719 14.57 -2.56 0.45
CA ARG A 719 15.80 -1.77 0.62
C ARG A 719 16.46 -1.42 -0.71
N TYR A 720 16.86 -0.17 -0.84
CA TYR A 720 17.88 0.30 -1.79
C TYR A 720 19.19 0.54 -1.04
N TYR A 721 20.31 -0.01 -1.53
CA TYR A 721 21.63 0.15 -0.92
C TYR A 721 22.74 0.25 -1.97
N THR A 722 23.64 1.22 -1.79
CA THR A 722 24.83 1.38 -2.65
C THR A 722 26.00 1.99 -1.89
N SER A 723 27.24 1.78 -2.35
CA SER A 723 28.43 2.52 -1.91
C SER A 723 28.82 3.68 -2.84
N SER A 724 28.01 3.96 -3.86
CA SER A 724 28.26 4.99 -4.88
C SER A 724 27.17 6.06 -4.89
N PRO A 725 27.52 7.36 -4.91
CA PRO A 725 26.53 8.41 -5.09
C PRO A 725 25.86 8.33 -6.47
N ASN A 726 26.54 7.76 -7.47
CA ASN A 726 26.12 7.78 -8.87
C ASN A 726 25.14 6.65 -9.24
N THR A 727 24.79 5.77 -8.30
CA THR A 727 23.74 4.76 -8.52
C THR A 727 22.38 5.44 -8.44
N HIS A 728 21.47 5.09 -9.34
CA HIS A 728 20.14 5.72 -9.44
C HIS A 728 19.03 4.73 -9.13
N LEU A 729 18.16 5.12 -8.21
CA LEU A 729 16.80 4.59 -8.07
C LEU A 729 15.82 5.58 -8.72
N THR A 730 15.04 5.10 -9.68
CA THR A 730 13.94 5.84 -10.31
C THR A 730 12.64 5.11 -10.00
N ILE A 731 11.69 5.80 -9.39
CA ILE A 731 10.30 5.37 -9.27
C ILE A 731 9.45 6.44 -9.97
N GLU A 732 8.92 6.11 -11.15
CA GLU A 732 8.12 7.02 -11.96
C GLU A 732 6.80 6.37 -12.39
N GLY A 733 5.70 7.13 -12.44
CA GLY A 733 4.41 6.60 -12.91
C GLY A 733 3.88 5.46 -12.04
N SER A 734 4.33 5.33 -10.79
CA SER A 734 4.18 4.09 -10.01
C SER A 734 3.37 4.29 -8.73
N TYR A 735 2.69 3.25 -8.25
CA TYR A 735 1.85 3.38 -7.04
C TYR A 735 1.82 2.13 -6.14
N PHE A 736 1.45 2.34 -4.88
CA PHE A 736 1.17 1.28 -3.93
C PHE A 736 -0.20 1.46 -3.25
N ALA A 737 -0.96 0.36 -3.10
CA ALA A 737 -2.33 0.39 -2.59
C ALA A 737 -2.72 -0.83 -1.71
N GLY A 738 -1.75 -1.50 -1.07
CA GLY A 738 -1.97 -2.62 -0.14
C GLY A 738 -1.76 -2.24 1.34
N HIS A 739 -1.53 -3.24 2.20
CA HIS A 739 -1.10 -3.04 3.58
C HIS A 739 0.41 -3.30 3.74
N VAL A 740 1.17 -2.40 4.38
CA VAL A 740 2.58 -2.60 4.77
C VAL A 740 2.72 -2.62 6.30
N MET A 741 3.31 -3.69 6.85
CA MET A 741 3.69 -3.79 8.27
C MET A 741 5.17 -4.20 8.41
N GLY A 742 5.88 -3.61 9.39
CA GLY A 742 7.28 -3.91 9.69
C GLY A 742 7.80 -3.33 11.01
N ASN A 743 9.08 -3.57 11.33
CA ASN A 743 9.69 -3.28 12.64
C ASN A 743 10.82 -2.21 12.66
N GLY A 744 11.18 -1.62 11.53
CA GLY A 744 12.29 -0.65 11.47
C GLY A 744 11.98 0.56 10.60
N TYR A 745 12.15 0.44 9.28
CA TYR A 745 11.82 1.47 8.31
C TYR A 745 10.71 0.96 7.38
N ILE A 746 9.54 1.59 7.43
CA ILE A 746 8.35 1.15 6.70
C ILE A 746 7.89 2.26 5.75
N GLY A 747 7.82 1.96 4.45
CA GLY A 747 7.37 2.91 3.44
C GLY A 747 6.38 2.31 2.44
N GLY A 748 5.49 3.14 1.92
CA GLY A 748 4.55 2.72 0.86
C GLY A 748 5.22 2.58 -0.50
N LEU A 749 6.32 3.29 -0.79
CA LEU A 749 7.15 3.02 -1.98
C LEU A 749 8.45 2.32 -1.59
N VAL A 750 9.28 2.93 -0.74
CA VAL A 750 10.62 2.44 -0.37
C VAL A 750 10.74 2.25 1.15
N GLY A 751 11.16 1.07 1.62
CA GLY A 751 11.38 0.84 3.05
C GLY A 751 12.56 1.67 3.57
N PHE A 752 13.76 1.41 3.03
CA PHE A 752 14.95 2.22 3.34
C PHE A 752 15.80 2.51 2.10
N SER A 753 16.14 3.79 1.90
CA SER A 753 17.01 4.27 0.82
C SER A 753 18.38 4.68 1.37
N ASP A 754 19.39 3.82 1.21
CA ASP A 754 20.69 3.96 1.84
C ASP A 754 21.79 4.27 0.81
N SER A 755 22.18 5.55 0.73
CA SER A 755 23.07 6.15 -0.27
C SER A 755 22.53 6.22 -1.71
N GLY A 756 23.25 6.94 -2.59
CA GLY A 756 22.92 7.09 -4.01
C GLY A 756 21.97 8.24 -4.33
N THR A 757 21.58 8.35 -5.61
CA THR A 757 20.50 9.21 -6.09
C THR A 757 19.18 8.44 -6.02
N THR A 758 18.11 9.08 -5.53
CA THR A 758 16.73 8.53 -5.56
C THR A 758 15.75 9.55 -6.11
N THR A 759 14.96 9.17 -7.11
CA THR A 759 13.90 9.99 -7.70
C THR A 759 12.55 9.28 -7.54
N ILE A 760 11.57 9.98 -6.98
CA ILE A 760 10.16 9.58 -6.94
C ILE A 760 9.38 10.65 -7.71
N LYS A 761 8.67 10.26 -8.77
CA LYS A 761 7.98 11.17 -9.70
C LYS A 761 6.63 10.61 -10.15
N ASN A 762 5.64 11.48 -10.36
CA ASN A 762 4.34 11.08 -10.93
C ASN A 762 3.76 9.81 -10.25
N SER A 763 3.84 9.74 -8.92
CA SER A 763 3.57 8.52 -8.14
C SER A 763 2.55 8.79 -7.03
N TRP A 764 1.86 7.76 -6.54
CA TRP A 764 0.99 7.92 -5.38
C TRP A 764 0.96 6.71 -4.45
N THR A 765 0.49 6.91 -3.22
CA THR A 765 0.30 5.84 -2.23
C THR A 765 -1.04 5.92 -1.53
N GLY A 766 -1.66 4.76 -1.34
CA GLY A 766 -2.87 4.55 -0.55
C GLY A 766 -2.67 3.42 0.46
N GLY A 767 -3.74 2.75 0.84
CA GLY A 767 -3.72 1.61 1.76
C GLY A 767 -3.33 1.99 3.20
N LEU A 768 -2.77 1.02 3.91
CA LEU A 768 -2.34 1.15 5.32
C LEU A 768 -0.83 0.91 5.43
N ILE A 769 -0.14 1.72 6.22
CA ILE A 769 1.31 1.65 6.43
C ILE A 769 1.57 1.78 7.93
N GLU A 770 1.94 0.68 8.59
CA GLU A 770 2.02 0.65 10.06
C GLU A 770 3.27 -0.01 10.66
N GLY A 771 3.57 0.39 11.88
CA GLY A 771 4.56 -0.23 12.74
C GLY A 771 4.01 -1.47 13.45
N SER A 772 4.75 -2.57 13.39
CA SER A 772 4.47 -3.76 14.19
C SER A 772 4.63 -3.48 15.69
N ALA A 773 3.70 -3.99 16.50
CA ALA A 773 3.69 -3.81 17.96
C ALA A 773 4.71 -4.69 18.72
N ASP A 774 5.52 -5.51 18.03
CA ASP A 774 6.34 -6.58 18.62
C ASP A 774 7.65 -6.12 19.29
N GLY A 775 7.54 -5.23 20.26
CA GLY A 775 8.41 -5.23 21.45
C GLY A 775 9.86 -4.75 21.28
N PHE A 776 10.21 -4.08 20.19
CA PHE A 776 11.50 -3.38 20.10
C PHE A 776 11.54 -2.15 21.03
N ALA A 777 12.74 -1.81 21.53
CA ALA A 777 12.91 -0.71 22.50
C ALA A 777 12.84 0.70 21.88
N ASN A 778 12.90 0.78 20.55
CA ASN A 778 12.60 1.95 19.74
C ASN A 778 11.43 1.54 18.82
N LEU A 779 10.42 2.39 18.64
CA LEU A 779 9.39 2.16 17.64
C LEU A 779 9.94 2.46 16.23
N PRO A 780 9.28 1.97 15.15
CA PRO A 780 9.75 2.19 13.79
C PRO A 780 9.70 3.66 13.33
N SER A 781 10.34 3.90 12.19
CA SER A 781 10.20 5.10 11.36
C SER A 781 9.38 4.79 10.11
N ILE A 782 8.43 5.67 9.79
CA ILE A 782 7.36 5.39 8.83
C ILE A 782 7.03 6.63 8.01
N GLY A 783 6.89 6.48 6.69
CA GLY A 783 6.38 7.53 5.81
C GLY A 783 5.87 6.96 4.50
N SER A 784 4.82 7.56 3.90
CA SER A 784 4.12 6.88 2.82
C SER A 784 4.94 6.68 1.55
N PHE A 785 5.93 7.52 1.26
CA PHE A 785 6.89 7.28 0.19
C PHE A 785 8.13 6.54 0.70
N ALA A 786 8.71 6.97 1.81
CA ALA A 786 9.92 6.35 2.36
C ALA A 786 9.87 6.15 3.88
N GLY A 787 10.20 4.94 4.36
CA GLY A 787 10.40 4.70 5.79
C GLY A 787 11.63 5.44 6.33
N GLY A 788 12.74 5.42 5.59
CA GLY A 788 13.89 6.27 5.88
C GLY A 788 14.84 6.46 4.72
N ILE A 789 15.62 7.55 4.76
CA ILE A 789 16.54 7.95 3.69
C ILE A 789 17.88 8.39 4.29
N ARG A 790 19.00 7.88 3.76
CA ARG A 790 20.36 8.41 3.99
C ARG A 790 20.94 8.88 2.65
N PRO A 791 20.89 10.18 2.31
CA PRO A 791 21.56 10.70 1.11
C PRO A 791 23.08 10.72 1.29
N SER A 792 23.83 10.47 0.21
CA SER A 792 25.29 10.61 0.21
C SER A 792 25.78 11.35 -1.04
N GLY A 793 26.16 12.62 -0.87
CA GLY A 793 26.72 13.49 -1.90
C GLY A 793 25.75 13.96 -3.02
N ASN A 794 24.78 13.14 -3.39
CA ASN A 794 23.75 13.42 -4.40
C ASN A 794 22.38 13.71 -3.77
N ARG A 795 21.45 14.20 -4.59
CA ARG A 795 20.11 14.60 -4.15
C ARG A 795 19.11 13.46 -4.23
N VAL A 796 18.23 13.40 -3.24
CA VAL A 796 16.93 12.73 -3.35
C VAL A 796 15.91 13.76 -3.84
N ARG A 797 15.03 13.34 -4.76
CA ARG A 797 13.97 14.19 -5.31
C ARG A 797 12.63 13.48 -5.25
N VAL A 798 11.64 14.12 -4.62
CA VAL A 798 10.22 13.77 -4.72
C VAL A 798 9.56 14.86 -5.55
N SER A 799 8.78 14.48 -6.56
CA SER A 799 8.13 15.45 -7.46
C SER A 799 6.78 14.96 -7.95
N ASN A 800 5.81 15.87 -8.10
CA ASN A 800 4.49 15.61 -8.69
C ASN A 800 3.83 14.32 -8.18
N SER A 801 3.86 14.08 -6.87
CA SER A 801 3.41 12.83 -6.25
C SER A 801 2.51 13.11 -5.05
N TYR A 802 1.58 12.21 -4.69
CA TYR A 802 0.72 12.43 -3.52
C TYR A 802 0.42 11.19 -2.66
N SER A 803 -0.03 11.43 -1.43
CA SER A 803 -0.39 10.36 -0.48
C SER A 803 -1.80 10.49 0.10
N VAL A 804 -2.50 9.37 0.10
CA VAL A 804 -3.76 9.07 0.81
C VAL A 804 -3.66 7.71 1.53
N SER A 805 -2.46 7.33 1.96
CA SER A 805 -2.24 6.18 2.86
C SER A 805 -2.59 6.55 4.30
N GLN A 806 -3.12 5.62 5.09
CA GLN A 806 -3.08 5.73 6.55
C GLN A 806 -1.68 5.40 7.06
N VAL A 807 -1.14 6.19 8.01
CA VAL A 807 0.25 6.06 8.50
C VAL A 807 0.30 6.07 10.03
N GLN A 808 0.59 4.93 10.67
CA GLN A 808 0.42 4.76 12.13
C GLN A 808 1.48 3.90 12.85
N TYR A 809 1.55 4.01 14.19
CA TYR A 809 2.39 3.22 15.10
C TYR A 809 3.93 3.32 14.96
N GLY A 810 4.47 4.47 14.52
CA GLY A 810 5.91 4.79 14.56
C GLY A 810 6.30 5.85 15.60
N THR A 811 7.57 5.91 15.99
CA THR A 811 8.15 7.08 16.72
C THR A 811 8.62 8.19 15.79
N GLU A 812 8.98 7.84 14.56
CA GLU A 812 9.59 8.75 13.59
C GLU A 812 8.73 8.72 12.33
N THR A 813 7.52 9.25 12.50
CA THR A 813 6.41 9.15 11.55
C THR A 813 6.23 10.49 10.83
N GLY A 814 6.32 10.47 9.51
CA GLY A 814 5.95 11.61 8.65
C GLY A 814 4.92 11.18 7.63
N ALA A 815 4.24 12.13 7.00
CA ALA A 815 3.26 11.80 5.96
C ALA A 815 3.91 11.10 4.77
N LEU A 816 5.06 11.59 4.32
CA LEU A 816 5.74 11.14 3.10
C LEU A 816 7.08 10.45 3.40
N ILE A 817 7.85 10.93 4.38
CA ILE A 817 9.14 10.35 4.78
C ILE A 817 9.20 10.18 6.31
N GLY A 818 9.60 9.01 6.81
CA GLY A 818 9.79 8.80 8.24
C GLY A 818 11.00 9.59 8.79
N VAL A 819 12.20 9.21 8.35
CA VAL A 819 13.47 9.83 8.79
C VAL A 819 14.43 10.15 7.64
N VAL A 820 15.14 11.27 7.75
CA VAL A 820 16.28 11.63 6.90
C VAL A 820 17.55 11.73 7.74
N TYR A 821 18.52 10.85 7.46
CA TYR A 821 19.82 10.79 8.15
C TYR A 821 20.86 11.72 7.54
N THR A 822 21.79 12.20 8.37
CA THR A 822 22.74 13.26 8.01
C THR A 822 24.22 12.88 8.10
N ASP A 823 24.52 11.64 8.53
CA ASP A 823 25.87 11.12 8.88
C ASP A 823 27.02 11.52 7.93
N ASP A 824 26.77 11.54 6.60
CA ASP A 824 27.76 11.78 5.54
C ASP A 824 27.34 12.92 4.55
N ALA A 825 26.32 13.73 4.89
CA ALA A 825 25.76 14.72 3.97
C ALA A 825 26.62 16.01 3.83
N PRO A 826 26.91 16.50 2.62
CA PRO A 826 27.47 17.84 2.42
C PRO A 826 26.44 18.94 2.77
N THR A 827 26.91 20.17 3.02
CA THR A 827 26.08 21.27 3.56
C THR A 827 25.14 21.95 2.55
N ASP A 828 24.76 21.28 1.46
CA ASP A 828 23.81 21.75 0.46
C ASP A 828 22.58 20.81 0.44
N LEU A 829 21.39 21.35 0.18
CA LEU A 829 20.10 20.65 0.21
C LEU A 829 20.14 19.28 -0.52
N SER A 830 20.04 18.21 0.26
CA SER A 830 20.18 16.83 -0.20
C SER A 830 18.85 16.11 -0.40
N VAL A 831 17.73 16.68 0.06
CA VAL A 831 16.37 16.21 -0.23
C VAL A 831 15.54 17.38 -0.77
N LEU A 832 14.90 17.19 -1.92
CA LEU A 832 14.08 18.20 -2.59
C LEU A 832 12.68 17.62 -2.85
N MET A 833 11.64 18.29 -2.36
CA MET A 833 10.25 17.86 -2.47
C MET A 833 9.41 18.95 -3.15
N GLU A 834 9.03 18.69 -4.41
CA GLU A 834 8.43 19.68 -5.30
C GLU A 834 7.01 19.29 -5.75
N SER A 835 6.09 20.26 -5.75
CA SER A 835 4.71 20.11 -6.25
C SER A 835 4.03 18.80 -5.84
N SER A 836 4.15 18.40 -4.57
CA SER A 836 3.73 17.10 -4.04
C SER A 836 2.80 17.28 -2.83
N TYR A 837 1.94 16.31 -2.54
CA TYR A 837 0.78 16.54 -1.66
C TYR A 837 0.50 15.38 -0.70
N TRP A 838 -0.17 15.65 0.41
CA TRP A 838 -0.75 14.59 1.24
C TRP A 838 -2.02 15.04 1.96
N SER A 839 -2.91 14.08 2.20
CA SER A 839 -4.11 14.27 3.03
C SER A 839 -3.73 14.17 4.50
N GLN A 840 -3.97 15.23 5.30
CA GLN A 840 -3.75 15.17 6.76
C GLN A 840 -4.76 14.25 7.45
N ASP A 841 -6.01 14.27 6.99
CA ASP A 841 -7.15 13.55 7.55
C ASP A 841 -7.11 12.03 7.32
N VAL A 842 -6.38 11.56 6.30
CA VAL A 842 -6.14 10.12 6.06
C VAL A 842 -4.78 9.67 6.61
N THR A 843 -3.69 10.44 6.38
CA THR A 843 -2.37 10.05 6.93
C THR A 843 -2.27 10.17 8.45
N GLY A 844 -3.06 11.06 9.06
CA GLY A 844 -2.92 11.47 10.46
C GLY A 844 -1.73 12.41 10.71
N GLN A 845 -0.94 12.76 9.68
CA GLN A 845 0.35 13.44 9.85
C GLN A 845 0.32 14.89 9.36
N ALA A 846 0.74 15.83 10.22
CA ALA A 846 0.78 17.26 9.90
C ALA A 846 2.08 17.72 9.20
N LEU A 847 3.05 16.83 9.01
CA LEU A 847 4.38 17.13 8.45
C LEU A 847 4.77 16.11 7.38
N ALA A 848 5.42 16.57 6.31
CA ALA A 848 5.93 15.70 5.24
C ALA A 848 6.97 14.70 5.77
N VAL A 849 7.80 15.13 6.73
CA VAL A 849 8.93 14.38 7.28
C VAL A 849 8.83 14.27 8.81
N GLY A 850 8.97 13.06 9.35
CA GLY A 850 8.86 12.80 10.80
C GLY A 850 10.11 13.24 11.59
N ARG A 851 11.31 12.95 11.06
CA ARG A 851 12.59 13.46 11.56
C ARG A 851 13.48 13.93 10.40
N ASP A 852 13.79 15.22 10.37
CA ASP A 852 14.99 15.78 9.72
C ASP A 852 15.98 16.17 10.82
N GLU A 853 17.23 15.70 10.72
CA GLU A 853 18.27 15.97 11.72
C GLU A 853 18.96 17.35 11.56
N THR A 854 18.87 18.00 10.39
CA THR A 854 19.64 19.24 10.11
C THR A 854 18.94 20.34 9.27
N PHE A 855 17.67 20.18 8.87
CA PHE A 855 16.96 21.06 7.93
C PHE A 855 17.55 21.03 6.50
N ILE A 856 17.71 19.82 5.97
CA ILE A 856 18.23 19.53 4.61
C ILE A 856 17.14 19.25 3.58
N VAL A 857 15.88 19.14 4.01
CA VAL A 857 14.71 19.00 3.16
C VAL A 857 14.26 20.38 2.66
N ASP A 858 14.09 20.52 1.34
CA ASP A 858 13.42 21.66 0.71
C ASP A 858 12.04 21.24 0.23
N ASP A 859 11.01 21.50 1.04
CA ASP A 859 9.61 21.12 0.83
C ASP A 859 8.71 22.31 0.44
N ARG A 860 9.27 23.46 0.06
CA ARG A 860 8.55 24.75 -0.08
C ARG A 860 7.45 24.81 -1.14
N THR A 861 7.24 23.75 -1.92
CA THR A 861 6.10 23.59 -2.86
C THR A 861 5.36 22.26 -2.65
N THR A 862 5.66 21.55 -1.57
CA THR A 862 4.87 20.42 -1.07
C THR A 862 3.82 20.96 -0.12
N MET A 863 2.57 20.48 -0.19
CA MET A 863 1.46 21.00 0.62
C MET A 863 0.67 19.90 1.32
N VAL A 864 0.19 20.23 2.51
CA VAL A 864 -0.80 19.47 3.26
C VAL A 864 -2.18 20.09 3.01
N GLU A 865 -3.18 19.26 2.72
CA GLU A 865 -4.58 19.65 2.54
C GLU A 865 -5.48 18.51 3.10
N TYR A 866 -6.81 18.65 3.05
CA TYR A 866 -7.74 17.54 3.31
C TYR A 866 -7.97 16.69 2.04
N VAL A 867 -8.40 15.43 2.20
CA VAL A 867 -8.60 14.53 1.04
C VAL A 867 -9.69 15.03 0.07
N SER A 868 -10.68 15.77 0.59
CA SER A 868 -11.72 16.45 -0.20
C SER A 868 -11.18 17.64 -1.01
N GLU A 869 -10.16 18.34 -0.50
CA GLU A 869 -9.51 19.44 -1.20
C GLU A 869 -8.56 18.92 -2.29
N LEU A 870 -7.93 17.76 -2.08
CA LEU A 870 -7.16 17.04 -3.11
C LEU A 870 -8.04 16.40 -4.20
N ALA A 871 -9.29 16.06 -3.90
CA ALA A 871 -10.24 15.46 -4.85
C ALA A 871 -11.05 16.47 -5.69
N CYS A 872 -11.07 17.74 -5.29
CA CYS A 872 -11.85 18.79 -5.93
C CYS A 872 -11.30 19.27 -7.31
N PRO A 873 -9.98 19.44 -7.53
CA PRO A 873 -9.43 20.00 -8.77
C PRO A 873 -9.69 19.14 -10.01
N ILE A 874 -10.45 19.64 -10.97
CA ILE A 874 -10.72 18.92 -12.23
C ILE A 874 -9.65 19.15 -13.32
N SER A 875 -8.57 19.88 -12.98
CA SER A 875 -7.37 20.09 -13.81
C SER A 875 -6.22 20.67 -12.97
N SER A 876 -4.99 20.62 -13.49
CA SER A 876 -3.77 21.21 -12.87
C SER A 876 -3.77 22.73 -12.72
N ASP A 877 -4.75 23.39 -13.31
CA ASP A 877 -4.85 24.86 -13.40
C ASP A 877 -6.09 25.35 -12.61
N ASP A 878 -6.73 24.48 -11.82
CA ASP A 878 -7.94 24.78 -11.07
C ASP A 878 -7.63 25.57 -9.79
N PHE A 879 -8.28 26.73 -9.69
CA PHE A 879 -8.15 27.69 -8.58
C PHE A 879 -9.44 27.82 -7.76
N THR A 880 -10.40 26.89 -7.92
CA THR A 880 -11.70 26.96 -7.26
C THR A 880 -11.76 26.21 -5.92
N CYS A 881 -10.81 25.31 -5.67
CA CYS A 881 -10.82 24.36 -4.55
C CYS A 881 -10.05 24.83 -3.31
N SER A 882 -8.82 25.33 -3.48
CA SER A 882 -7.95 25.81 -2.39
C SER A 882 -7.60 27.29 -2.58
N THR A 883 -6.97 27.89 -1.56
CA THR A 883 -6.39 29.25 -1.63
C THR A 883 -5.09 29.30 -2.44
N SER A 884 -4.48 28.14 -2.72
CA SER A 884 -3.36 27.94 -3.65
C SER A 884 -3.82 27.10 -4.85
N VAL A 885 -3.05 27.13 -5.95
CA VAL A 885 -3.27 26.20 -7.07
C VAL A 885 -2.70 24.84 -6.68
N LEU A 886 -3.55 23.81 -6.72
CA LEU A 886 -3.14 22.43 -6.48
C LEU A 886 -2.73 21.75 -7.80
N PHE A 887 -1.76 20.85 -7.72
CA PHE A 887 -1.25 20.07 -8.86
C PHE A 887 -0.67 20.94 -9.99
N GLU A 888 -0.11 22.11 -9.67
CA GLU A 888 0.41 23.05 -10.67
C GLU A 888 1.45 22.38 -11.59
N ASN A 889 1.27 22.52 -12.91
CA ASN A 889 2.06 21.90 -13.99
C ASN A 889 1.85 20.38 -14.21
N TRP A 890 1.11 19.65 -13.35
CA TRP A 890 0.90 18.19 -13.49
C TRP A 890 0.22 17.82 -14.82
N GLY A 891 -0.64 18.67 -15.38
CA GLY A 891 -1.27 18.48 -16.70
C GLY A 891 -0.31 18.58 -17.89
N SER A 892 0.98 18.86 -17.66
CA SER A 892 2.05 18.83 -18.67
C SER A 892 2.98 17.61 -18.55
N GLU A 893 2.80 16.80 -17.50
CA GLU A 893 3.58 15.57 -17.28
C GLU A 893 3.10 14.43 -18.17
N LEU A 894 4.06 13.64 -18.67
CA LEU A 894 3.81 12.51 -19.57
C LEU A 894 4.36 11.21 -18.99
N ASN A 895 3.69 10.08 -19.26
CA ASN A 895 4.20 8.73 -19.02
C ASN A 895 5.12 8.26 -20.17
N GLU A 896 5.67 7.03 -20.11
CA GLU A 896 6.59 6.54 -21.16
C GLU A 896 5.97 6.56 -22.57
N GLN A 897 4.66 6.35 -22.66
CA GLN A 897 3.91 6.33 -23.91
C GLN A 897 3.65 7.75 -24.48
N SER A 898 4.17 8.80 -23.85
CA SER A 898 3.95 10.21 -24.19
C SER A 898 2.47 10.64 -24.07
N LEU A 899 1.70 9.97 -23.21
CA LEU A 899 0.33 10.36 -22.83
C LEU A 899 0.36 11.13 -21.50
N PRO A 900 -0.64 11.99 -21.20
CA PRO A 900 -0.71 12.69 -19.92
C PRO A 900 -0.71 11.71 -18.74
N ALA A 901 0.22 11.88 -17.81
CA ALA A 901 0.42 10.95 -16.69
C ALA A 901 -0.75 10.95 -15.70
N TRP A 902 -1.40 12.11 -15.52
CA TRP A 902 -2.45 12.31 -14.53
C TRP A 902 -3.82 12.59 -15.18
N ASP A 903 -4.86 11.94 -14.65
CA ASP A 903 -6.26 12.12 -15.02
C ASP A 903 -7.07 12.67 -13.83
N PHE A 904 -7.47 13.92 -13.91
CA PHE A 904 -8.15 14.64 -12.83
C PHE A 904 -9.62 14.23 -12.60
N GLY A 905 -10.23 13.41 -13.48
CA GLY A 905 -11.59 12.90 -13.26
C GLY A 905 -12.66 14.00 -13.12
N ASN A 906 -13.23 14.12 -11.93
CA ASN A 906 -14.25 15.11 -11.56
C ASN A 906 -14.08 15.54 -10.09
N SER A 907 -14.84 16.52 -9.60
CA SER A 907 -14.64 17.16 -8.29
C SER A 907 -14.87 16.27 -7.06
N ASP A 908 -15.34 15.03 -7.26
CA ASP A 908 -15.48 14.02 -6.21
C ASP A 908 -14.41 12.92 -6.33
N GLN A 909 -13.33 13.13 -7.11
CA GLN A 909 -12.33 12.12 -7.48
C GLN A 909 -10.89 12.62 -7.38
N LEU A 910 -10.09 11.97 -6.52
CA LEU A 910 -8.63 12.15 -6.47
C LEU A 910 -7.96 11.91 -7.84
N PRO A 911 -6.85 12.59 -8.20
CA PRO A 911 -6.18 12.40 -9.50
C PRO A 911 -5.72 10.95 -9.74
N GLY A 912 -6.22 10.33 -10.81
CA GLY A 912 -5.85 8.97 -11.20
C GLY A 912 -4.59 8.94 -12.06
N LEU A 913 -3.81 7.87 -11.93
CA LEU A 913 -2.55 7.70 -12.65
C LEU A 913 -2.75 6.85 -13.91
N ARG A 914 -2.25 7.30 -15.06
CA ARG A 914 -2.44 6.63 -16.36
C ARG A 914 -1.37 5.58 -16.63
N LEU A 915 -1.73 4.30 -16.51
CA LEU A 915 -0.87 3.17 -16.85
C LEU A 915 -1.37 2.53 -18.14
N GLY A 916 -0.66 2.75 -19.25
CA GLY A 916 -1.17 2.39 -20.56
C GLY A 916 -2.43 3.18 -20.93
N ASP A 917 -3.47 2.47 -21.38
CA ASP A 917 -4.80 3.05 -21.64
C ASP A 917 -5.62 3.25 -20.34
N ASP A 918 -5.31 2.52 -19.27
CA ASP A 918 -6.07 2.46 -18.02
C ASP A 918 -5.75 3.60 -17.03
N ILE A 919 -6.66 3.85 -16.09
CA ILE A 919 -6.57 4.93 -15.09
C ILE A 919 -6.70 4.34 -13.68
N HIS A 920 -5.57 4.22 -12.99
CA HIS A 920 -5.47 3.68 -11.65
C HIS A 920 -5.66 4.81 -10.64
N ARG A 921 -6.87 4.89 -10.08
CA ARG A 921 -7.30 5.98 -9.17
C ARG A 921 -7.51 5.44 -7.75
N PRO A 922 -7.01 6.11 -6.69
CA PRO A 922 -7.40 5.79 -5.34
C PRO A 922 -8.88 6.11 -5.12
N VAL A 923 -9.61 5.13 -4.60
CA VAL A 923 -11.01 5.19 -4.18
C VAL A 923 -11.07 4.77 -2.72
N LEU A 924 -11.86 5.47 -1.91
CA LEU A 924 -12.10 5.07 -0.52
C LEU A 924 -12.90 3.75 -0.50
N ASP A 925 -12.30 2.68 0.01
CA ASP A 925 -13.03 1.49 0.39
C ASP A 925 -13.82 1.77 1.68
N PRO A 926 -15.18 1.76 1.64
CA PRO A 926 -16.00 2.04 2.80
C PRO A 926 -15.91 0.94 3.88
N VAL A 927 -15.42 -0.27 3.56
CA VAL A 927 -15.29 -1.36 4.53
C VAL A 927 -14.05 -1.16 5.40
N THR A 928 -12.89 -0.91 4.80
CA THR A 928 -11.62 -0.72 5.53
C THR A 928 -11.37 0.72 5.98
N GLY A 929 -11.91 1.71 5.27
CA GLY A 929 -11.56 3.13 5.46
C GLY A 929 -10.25 3.54 4.79
N LEU A 930 -9.71 2.69 3.91
CA LEU A 930 -8.45 2.90 3.19
C LEU A 930 -8.71 3.33 1.74
N TYR A 931 -7.82 4.15 1.19
CA TYR A 931 -7.85 4.45 -0.25
C TYR A 931 -7.09 3.39 -1.03
N THR A 932 -7.78 2.61 -1.85
CA THR A 932 -7.21 1.52 -2.66
C THR A 932 -7.58 1.70 -4.14
N VAL A 933 -7.11 0.83 -5.03
CA VAL A 933 -7.65 0.75 -6.40
C VAL A 933 -8.68 -0.39 -6.43
N PRO A 934 -9.90 -0.17 -6.95
CA PRO A 934 -10.86 -1.26 -7.15
C PRO A 934 -10.31 -2.29 -8.15
N LEU A 935 -10.53 -3.57 -7.85
CA LEU A 935 -10.15 -4.73 -8.66
C LEU A 935 -11.07 -4.94 -9.87
#